data_AF-A0AAN6T1S1-F1
#
_entry.id   AF-A0AAN6T1S1-F1
#
_cell.length_a   1.000
_cell.length_b   1.000
_cell.length_c   1.000
_cell.angle_alpha   90.00
_cell.angle_beta   90.00
_cell.angle_gamma   90.00
#
_symmetry.space_group_name_H-M   'P 1'
#
loop_
_entity.id
_entity.type
_entity.pdbx_description
1 polymer ?
#
loop_
_entity_poly.entity_id
_entity_poly.type
_entity_poly.pdbx_seq_one_letter_code
_entity_poly.pdbx_strand_id
1 'polypeptide(L)'
;MAEKDQLLSGLPYYYEEETQRWVPFRPSALETGEEEERTALAVASYNVLAEFEWPASDARYPLVVKNILADNAEADILVLQEVTDGFLSYLLSDEQIRDAYPFCSHGPPDQDDIEPLPSFLNIVVLGKLAFDWEYVSFHRKHKGAVVARFNNIGRSEGSKALPVILAAVHLSRGLTDGAVAAKITDIKRIIGYLAETYPSHPCILAGDFNLTTSSVSVDAALRNKNISDLTASHLVRLDELFADANLHDAWRAYMATEHELGDDHLAAGEQGATWDPTVNAMAVVITAGGGNTRPQRYDRILVRGEGLLEVSKFNMFGFLTEQKEEDEMFASDHWGIRCIIKIGEPGNKSDGPSEEIADLIVSVHLEKAPQNLAQPGGVETALLHLEVIPSDEEVAKRKQALDLLTSVVLDTSAADAAGRAQPAVVVVPVGSYALDVWTSSSDTDVLCIGPFSSHIFFALASQRLRKAAAQGVKILRRVRAQTGTMLELEVQGIKMDLQYCPTTSVAERWPDVLQTPPSDPVWYLSAQTLSKLKAIRDIDYLRRSLPDLATFRLAHRFIKTWAKSRGIYSARFGFLSGIQISILLARVHKQLAHQSPGQPVPPEHLLATFFTHYATFPWSTHPAFDPFLHRARLPYTRTAREPLAILGYFPPSLNTALAASAPSAKTLASEFRRASEILAIAPSWEAFLSSSTSSSTRTGARDDDATADFLAAHKSYARIDVQYWGLSLARGAQFLGWVESRCVMLLVDLHRRAPGLFVRMWPARFAEKRRGQWQQDDEEEEEERDFRGCYLVGLDKGRPGMSKEELKLALGALQTALGRFEAQMRGDGRYFDARSCWLSAAVVNRAELGELEVDGREWGEYTPGDEEEEDEEEDELAVSSGQDSEHDEFAAAGKKDKKKKGAGRKQIAAVDLRADKTKKFRTAADAMNRIRWDPQLDSGDYVVGYEDRFLGAQEKELEAWKSEQTDEEFIPQHRILYFRRKSDGRAVWDRRTRFDELFGNGL
;
A
#
# COMPACT_ATOMS: atom_id res chain seq x y z
N MET A 1 -33.42 55.59 -6.79
CA MET A 1 -34.05 55.09 -5.55
C MET A 1 -34.08 53.58 -5.67
N ALA A 2 -33.15 52.90 -5.01
CA ALA A 2 -33.14 51.44 -4.94
C ALA A 2 -34.19 51.03 -3.90
N GLU A 3 -35.22 50.31 -4.31
CA GLU A 3 -36.00 49.51 -3.36
C GLU A 3 -35.01 48.60 -2.64
N LYS A 4 -34.88 48.77 -1.33
CA LYS A 4 -34.25 47.76 -0.49
C LYS A 4 -35.09 46.50 -0.67
N ASP A 5 -34.55 45.47 -1.32
CA ASP A 5 -35.05 44.10 -1.18
C ASP A 5 -35.22 43.86 0.33
N GLN A 6 -36.46 43.72 0.79
CA GLN A 6 -36.73 43.32 2.16
C GLN A 6 -36.17 41.91 2.30
N LEU A 7 -35.10 41.75 3.09
CA LEU A 7 -34.56 40.45 3.45
C LEU A 7 -35.67 39.65 4.16
N LEU A 8 -36.22 38.65 3.46
CA LEU A 8 -37.05 37.61 4.08
C LEU A 8 -36.19 36.96 5.17
N SER A 9 -36.52 37.24 6.42
CA SER A 9 -35.83 36.72 7.59
C SER A 9 -36.87 36.37 8.63
N GLY A 10 -36.64 35.28 9.36
CA GLY A 10 -37.64 34.70 10.23
C GLY A 10 -37.08 33.75 11.25
N LEU A 11 -37.94 33.47 12.24
CA LEU A 11 -37.79 32.35 13.15
C LEU A 11 -38.32 31.09 12.47
N PRO A 12 -37.89 29.89 12.89
CA PRO A 12 -38.40 28.65 12.31
C PRO A 12 -39.85 28.45 12.77
N TYR A 13 -40.63 27.69 12.02
CA TYR A 13 -41.91 27.17 12.45
C TYR A 13 -41.72 25.88 13.27
N TYR A 14 -42.55 25.68 14.28
CA TYR A 14 -42.67 24.40 14.99
C TYR A 14 -44.14 23.98 15.06
N TYR A 15 -44.38 22.69 15.22
CA TYR A 15 -45.73 22.16 15.38
C TYR A 15 -46.17 22.26 16.85
N GLU A 16 -47.21 23.03 17.12
CA GLU A 16 -47.77 23.19 18.46
C GLU A 16 -48.89 22.16 18.68
N GLU A 17 -48.64 21.16 19.53
CA GLU A 17 -49.61 20.09 19.79
C GLU A 17 -50.93 20.59 20.38
N GLU A 18 -50.91 21.65 21.19
CA GLU A 18 -52.12 22.19 21.82
C GLU A 18 -53.12 22.75 20.80
N THR A 19 -52.61 23.43 19.77
CA THR A 19 -53.43 24.04 18.72
C THR A 19 -53.49 23.19 17.46
N GLN A 20 -52.69 22.12 17.38
CA GLN A 20 -52.51 21.25 16.22
C GLN A 20 -52.11 22.02 14.95
N ARG A 21 -51.32 23.09 15.10
CA ARG A 21 -50.94 24.02 14.03
C ARG A 21 -49.45 24.30 14.04
N TRP A 22 -48.91 24.62 12.88
CA TRP A 22 -47.55 25.15 12.78
C TRP A 22 -47.56 26.64 13.11
N VAL A 23 -46.70 27.05 14.05
CA VAL A 23 -46.59 28.45 14.48
C VAL A 23 -45.13 28.90 14.51
N PRO A 24 -44.84 30.20 14.30
CA PRO A 24 -43.47 30.70 14.42
C PRO A 24 -42.92 30.50 15.84
N PHE A 25 -41.78 29.85 15.94
CA PHE A 25 -41.10 29.58 17.20
C PHE A 25 -40.73 30.87 17.93
N ARG A 26 -40.94 30.90 19.24
CA ARG A 26 -40.57 32.04 20.11
C ARG A 26 -39.52 31.57 21.13
N PRO A 27 -38.30 32.15 21.14
CA PRO A 27 -37.21 31.73 22.01
C PRO A 27 -37.53 31.72 23.52
N SER A 28 -38.52 32.49 23.98
CA SER A 28 -38.97 32.51 25.38
C SER A 28 -39.66 31.22 25.85
N ALA A 29 -39.93 30.27 24.96
CA ALA A 29 -40.61 29.00 25.26
C ALA A 29 -39.65 27.85 25.65
N LEU A 30 -38.33 28.04 25.52
CA LEU A 30 -37.35 27.09 26.04
C LEU A 30 -37.17 27.34 27.54
N GLU A 31 -37.90 26.58 28.38
CA GLU A 31 -37.48 26.39 29.75
C GLU A 31 -36.04 25.85 29.73
N THR A 32 -35.18 26.40 30.59
CA THR A 32 -33.76 26.06 30.73
C THR A 32 -33.58 24.58 31.12
N GLY A 33 -33.72 23.68 30.16
CA GLY A 33 -33.22 22.31 30.24
C GLY A 33 -31.70 22.32 30.13
N GLU A 34 -31.06 21.36 30.80
CA GLU A 34 -29.61 21.17 30.76
C GLU A 34 -29.16 21.08 29.29
N GLU A 35 -28.30 22.01 28.85
CA GLU A 35 -27.69 21.96 27.51
C GLU A 35 -26.80 20.71 27.45
N GLU A 36 -27.30 19.62 26.87
CA GLU A 36 -26.47 18.46 26.58
C GLU A 36 -25.34 18.87 25.62
N GLU A 37 -24.08 18.71 26.07
CA GLU A 37 -22.91 18.95 25.24
C GLU A 37 -22.92 18.01 24.03
N ARG A 38 -23.27 18.55 22.86
CA ARG A 38 -23.26 17.81 21.59
C ARG A 38 -21.84 17.64 21.08
N THR A 39 -21.42 16.38 20.90
CA THR A 39 -20.09 16.03 20.38
C THR A 39 -20.05 15.89 18.85
N ALA A 40 -21.21 15.85 18.19
CA ALA A 40 -21.33 15.71 16.74
C ALA A 40 -22.60 16.37 16.19
N LEU A 41 -22.58 16.67 14.89
CA LEU A 41 -23.65 17.27 14.11
C LEU A 41 -23.79 16.52 12.79
N ALA A 42 -24.97 15.98 12.49
CA ALA A 42 -25.29 15.38 11.21
C ALA A 42 -26.02 16.38 10.30
N VAL A 43 -25.49 16.59 9.09
CA VAL A 43 -26.08 17.49 8.08
C VAL A 43 -26.36 16.70 6.81
N ALA A 44 -27.58 16.77 6.31
CA ALA A 44 -28.01 16.14 5.06
C ALA A 44 -28.49 17.18 4.03
N SER A 45 -28.31 16.86 2.75
CA SER A 45 -28.84 17.61 1.62
C SER A 45 -29.54 16.65 0.66
N TYR A 46 -30.74 17.01 0.21
CA TYR A 46 -31.50 16.18 -0.72
C TYR A 46 -32.38 17.01 -1.67
N ASN A 47 -32.13 16.89 -2.97
CA ASN A 47 -33.02 17.43 -4.00
C ASN A 47 -34.23 16.50 -4.12
N VAL A 48 -35.43 17.01 -3.80
CA VAL A 48 -36.66 16.19 -3.76
C VAL A 48 -37.37 16.11 -5.11
N LEU A 49 -36.87 16.83 -6.11
CA LEU A 49 -37.41 16.95 -7.47
C LEU A 49 -38.85 17.47 -7.50
N ALA A 50 -39.06 18.64 -8.11
CA ALA A 50 -40.41 19.21 -8.20
C ALA A 50 -41.28 18.56 -9.28
N GLU A 51 -42.57 18.38 -8.98
CA GLU A 51 -43.59 17.95 -9.96
C GLU A 51 -44.32 19.15 -10.56
N PHE A 52 -44.29 19.24 -11.89
CA PHE A 52 -44.98 20.29 -12.64
C PHE A 52 -46.08 19.78 -13.57
N GLU A 53 -46.27 18.46 -13.64
CA GLU A 53 -47.37 17.87 -14.40
C GLU A 53 -48.70 18.17 -13.70
N TRP A 54 -49.75 18.48 -14.48
CA TRP A 54 -51.08 18.76 -13.93
C TRP A 54 -52.05 17.62 -14.22
N PRO A 55 -52.71 17.03 -13.19
CA PRO A 55 -52.57 17.35 -11.76
C PRO A 55 -51.22 16.88 -11.20
N ALA A 56 -50.70 17.58 -10.18
CA ALA A 56 -49.46 17.18 -9.51
C ALA A 56 -49.64 15.80 -8.89
N SER A 57 -48.71 14.89 -9.14
CA SER A 57 -48.76 13.49 -8.67
C SER A 57 -48.08 13.38 -7.33
N ASP A 58 -48.80 13.07 -6.25
CA ASP A 58 -48.22 12.84 -4.93
C ASP A 58 -47.55 11.45 -4.77
N ALA A 59 -47.49 10.65 -5.85
CA ALA A 59 -47.06 9.26 -5.83
C ALA A 59 -45.65 9.05 -5.23
N ARG A 60 -44.74 10.02 -5.37
CA ARG A 60 -43.37 9.93 -4.84
C ARG A 60 -43.25 10.38 -3.39
N TYR A 61 -44.18 11.18 -2.86
CA TYR A 61 -44.02 11.80 -1.55
C TYR A 61 -43.79 10.78 -0.42
N PRO A 62 -44.50 9.63 -0.38
CA PRO A 62 -44.21 8.58 0.61
C PRO A 62 -42.78 8.02 0.49
N LEU A 63 -42.24 7.88 -0.72
CA LEU A 63 -40.87 7.40 -0.93
C LEU A 63 -39.83 8.43 -0.50
N VAL A 64 -40.08 9.71 -0.76
CA VAL A 64 -39.20 10.81 -0.31
C VAL A 64 -39.17 10.86 1.23
N VAL A 65 -40.33 10.74 1.89
CA VAL A 65 -40.42 10.66 3.36
C VAL A 65 -39.67 9.43 3.90
N LYS A 66 -39.88 8.24 3.30
CA LYS A 66 -39.15 7.02 3.66
C LYS A 66 -37.63 7.20 3.55
N ASN A 67 -37.17 7.88 2.49
CA ASN A 67 -35.75 8.15 2.29
C ASN A 67 -35.19 9.14 3.32
N ILE A 68 -35.94 10.18 3.69
CA ILE A 68 -35.53 11.15 4.71
C ILE A 68 -35.41 10.49 6.09
N LEU A 69 -36.31 9.57 6.42
CA LEU A 69 -36.38 8.90 7.72
C LEU A 69 -35.49 7.64 7.83
N ALA A 70 -34.75 7.29 6.78
CA ALA A 70 -33.87 6.12 6.82
C ALA A 70 -32.66 6.32 7.76
N ASP A 71 -32.18 5.26 8.40
CA ASP A 71 -31.05 5.31 9.35
C ASP A 71 -29.78 5.94 8.75
N ASN A 72 -29.55 5.74 7.46
CA ASN A 72 -28.41 6.33 6.73
C ASN A 72 -28.67 7.77 6.27
N ALA A 73 -29.90 8.29 6.37
CA ALA A 73 -30.28 9.66 6.04
C ALA A 73 -30.45 10.56 7.28
N GLU A 74 -30.67 9.97 8.46
CA GLU A 74 -30.99 10.68 9.70
C GLU A 74 -30.01 11.82 10.02
N ALA A 75 -30.51 13.06 10.06
CA ALA A 75 -29.68 14.25 10.26
C ALA A 75 -30.22 15.17 11.36
N ASP A 76 -29.34 15.97 11.97
CA ASP A 76 -29.75 17.08 12.84
C ASP A 76 -30.25 18.28 12.04
N ILE A 77 -29.71 18.45 10.83
CA ILE A 77 -30.04 19.50 9.88
C ILE A 77 -30.27 18.87 8.52
N LEU A 78 -31.45 19.07 7.95
CA LEU A 78 -31.83 18.57 6.64
C LEU A 78 -32.09 19.74 5.69
N VAL A 79 -31.37 19.78 4.57
CA VAL A 79 -31.56 20.77 3.52
C VAL A 79 -32.27 20.14 2.34
N LEU A 80 -33.45 20.65 2.01
CA LEU A 80 -34.24 20.20 0.86
C LEU A 80 -34.21 21.24 -0.26
N GLN A 81 -34.00 20.78 -1.50
CA GLN A 81 -34.09 21.60 -2.70
C GLN A 81 -35.24 21.16 -3.59
N GLU A 82 -35.77 22.08 -4.40
CA GLU A 82 -36.93 21.86 -5.28
C GLU A 82 -38.25 21.60 -4.55
N VAL A 83 -38.38 22.16 -3.35
CA VAL A 83 -39.60 22.02 -2.55
C VAL A 83 -40.73 22.86 -3.15
N THR A 84 -41.86 22.22 -3.41
CA THR A 84 -43.13 22.83 -3.85
C THR A 84 -44.08 23.03 -2.67
N ASP A 85 -45.12 23.85 -2.85
CA ASP A 85 -46.14 24.08 -1.82
C ASP A 85 -46.85 22.78 -1.39
N GLY A 86 -47.21 21.96 -2.38
CA GLY A 86 -47.88 20.68 -2.14
C GLY A 86 -47.01 19.69 -1.38
N PHE A 87 -45.73 19.58 -1.78
CA PHE A 87 -44.81 18.66 -1.12
C PHE A 87 -44.50 19.10 0.33
N LEU A 88 -44.28 20.39 0.59
CA LEU A 88 -44.00 20.87 1.95
C LEU A 88 -45.20 20.62 2.87
N SER A 89 -46.42 20.87 2.39
CA SER A 89 -47.65 20.61 3.13
C SER A 89 -47.78 19.12 3.49
N TYR A 90 -47.53 18.23 2.52
CA TYR A 90 -47.51 16.79 2.75
C TYR A 90 -46.43 16.40 3.79
N LEU A 91 -45.20 16.86 3.59
CA LEU A 91 -44.04 16.52 4.42
C LEU A 91 -44.27 16.91 5.89
N LEU A 92 -44.80 18.11 6.14
CA LEU A 92 -45.04 18.64 7.49
C LEU A 92 -46.32 18.11 8.15
N SER A 93 -47.18 17.39 7.41
CA SER A 93 -48.32 16.67 7.97
C SER A 93 -47.94 15.31 8.58
N ASP A 94 -46.79 14.76 8.16
CA ASP A 94 -46.29 13.49 8.65
C ASP A 94 -45.79 13.60 10.10
N GLU A 95 -46.26 12.72 10.98
CA GLU A 95 -45.88 12.70 12.40
C GLU A 95 -44.41 12.34 12.62
N GLN A 96 -43.89 11.37 11.85
CA GLN A 96 -42.51 10.92 12.00
C GLN A 96 -41.52 12.02 11.57
N ILE A 97 -41.88 12.80 10.55
CA ILE A 97 -41.08 13.96 10.15
C ILE A 97 -41.11 15.05 11.22
N ARG A 98 -42.27 15.33 11.82
CA ARG A 98 -42.39 16.31 12.92
C ARG A 98 -41.56 15.92 14.13
N ASP A 99 -41.58 14.65 14.50
CA ASP A 99 -40.80 14.10 15.60
C ASP A 99 -39.29 14.16 15.30
N ALA A 100 -38.90 13.82 14.07
CA ALA A 100 -37.49 13.85 13.65
C ALA A 100 -36.96 15.28 13.46
N TYR A 101 -37.82 16.22 13.05
CA TYR A 101 -37.47 17.59 12.69
C TYR A 101 -38.52 18.59 13.19
N PRO A 102 -38.48 18.95 14.49
CA PRO A 102 -39.45 19.86 15.10
C PRO A 102 -39.42 21.30 14.55
N PHE A 103 -38.32 21.71 13.89
CA PHE A 103 -38.16 23.06 13.38
C PHE A 103 -38.04 23.07 11.85
N CYS A 104 -38.78 23.95 11.18
CA CYS A 104 -38.72 24.13 9.72
C CYS A 104 -38.60 25.62 9.36
N SER A 105 -37.83 25.98 8.32
CA SER A 105 -37.70 27.38 7.91
C SER A 105 -39.02 27.98 7.40
N HIS A 106 -39.92 27.16 6.86
CA HIS A 106 -41.23 27.56 6.37
C HIS A 106 -42.30 26.63 6.94
N GLY A 107 -43.48 27.17 7.26
CA GLY A 107 -44.62 26.34 7.62
C GLY A 107 -45.39 25.83 6.38
N PRO A 108 -46.38 24.95 6.57
CA PRO A 108 -47.11 24.33 5.47
C PRO A 108 -48.06 25.31 4.76
N PRO A 109 -47.93 25.50 3.43
CA PRO A 109 -48.75 26.46 2.67
C PRO A 109 -50.27 26.19 2.60
N ASP A 110 -50.73 24.98 2.94
CA ASP A 110 -52.15 24.65 3.00
C ASP A 110 -52.84 25.10 4.30
N GLN A 111 -52.06 25.54 5.29
CA GLN A 111 -52.58 26.15 6.52
C GLN A 111 -53.04 27.60 6.24
N ASP A 112 -54.22 27.97 6.76
CA ASP A 112 -54.93 29.20 6.37
C ASP A 112 -54.27 30.52 6.82
N ASP A 113 -53.32 30.49 7.74
CA ASP A 113 -52.55 31.63 8.24
C ASP A 113 -51.08 31.63 7.79
N ILE A 114 -50.70 30.74 6.87
CA ILE A 114 -49.34 30.65 6.31
C ILE A 114 -49.40 31.01 4.82
N GLU A 115 -48.50 31.89 4.38
CA GLU A 115 -48.41 32.29 2.98
C GLU A 115 -47.74 31.20 2.11
N PRO A 116 -48.07 31.11 0.81
CA PRO A 116 -47.38 30.24 -0.14
C PRO A 116 -45.87 30.48 -0.20
N LEU A 117 -45.11 29.49 -0.64
CA LEU A 117 -43.67 29.64 -0.78
C LEU A 117 -43.32 30.70 -1.87
N PRO A 118 -42.19 31.41 -1.73
CA PRO A 118 -41.86 32.57 -2.57
C PRO A 118 -41.48 32.21 -4.02
N SER A 119 -41.27 30.93 -4.32
CA SER A 119 -40.90 30.41 -5.64
C SER A 119 -41.64 29.10 -5.91
N PHE A 120 -41.58 28.61 -7.15
CA PHE A 120 -42.02 27.25 -7.46
C PHE A 120 -40.99 26.19 -7.03
N LEU A 121 -39.72 26.58 -6.97
CA LEU A 121 -38.60 25.74 -6.55
C LEU A 121 -37.95 26.40 -5.35
N ASN A 122 -38.21 25.88 -4.15
CA ASN A 122 -37.74 26.47 -2.91
C ASN A 122 -36.63 25.64 -2.27
N ILE A 123 -35.91 26.29 -1.37
CA ILE A 123 -34.96 25.68 -0.46
C ILE A 123 -35.58 25.72 0.92
N VAL A 124 -35.72 24.58 1.57
CA VAL A 124 -36.27 24.47 2.92
C VAL A 124 -35.25 23.81 3.82
N VAL A 125 -35.10 24.33 5.03
CA VAL A 125 -34.21 23.78 6.05
C VAL A 125 -35.08 23.24 7.17
N LEU A 126 -34.87 21.98 7.53
CA LEU A 126 -35.48 21.31 8.67
C LEU A 126 -34.38 21.04 9.70
N GLY A 127 -34.73 21.10 10.99
CA GLY A 127 -33.76 20.97 12.08
C GLY A 127 -34.33 20.30 13.31
N LYS A 128 -33.49 19.49 13.98
CA LYS A 128 -33.67 19.05 15.37
C LYS A 128 -33.45 20.19 16.36
N LEU A 129 -32.70 21.20 15.93
CA LEU A 129 -32.34 22.37 16.71
C LEU A 129 -33.06 23.58 16.16
N ALA A 130 -33.48 24.49 17.04
CA ALA A 130 -34.01 25.77 16.63
C ALA A 130 -32.92 26.62 15.96
N PHE A 131 -33.27 27.33 14.90
CA PHE A 131 -32.38 28.20 14.15
C PHE A 131 -33.12 29.44 13.64
N ASP A 132 -32.43 30.58 13.63
CA ASP A 132 -32.93 31.75 12.88
C ASP A 132 -32.52 31.60 11.41
N TRP A 133 -33.26 32.18 10.47
CA TRP A 133 -32.85 32.13 9.07
C TRP A 133 -33.14 33.41 8.29
N GLU A 134 -32.41 33.59 7.20
CA GLU A 134 -32.58 34.68 6.25
C GLU A 134 -32.38 34.22 4.80
N TYR A 135 -33.03 34.90 3.87
CA TYR A 135 -32.92 34.62 2.44
C TYR A 135 -31.96 35.60 1.76
N VAL A 136 -30.91 35.06 1.13
CA VAL A 136 -29.91 35.83 0.39
C VAL A 136 -30.20 35.73 -1.11
N SER A 137 -30.72 36.81 -1.69
CA SER A 137 -31.02 36.87 -3.13
C SER A 137 -29.77 36.83 -4.01
N PHE A 138 -29.84 36.08 -5.10
CA PHE A 138 -28.84 36.02 -6.17
C PHE A 138 -29.21 36.94 -7.34
N HIS A 139 -28.36 37.00 -8.37
CA HIS A 139 -28.55 37.93 -9.49
C HIS A 139 -29.80 37.60 -10.32
N ARG A 140 -30.18 36.32 -10.39
CA ARG A 140 -31.43 35.88 -11.02
C ARG A 140 -32.59 36.02 -10.05
N LYS A 141 -33.68 36.63 -10.53
CA LYS A 141 -34.95 36.74 -9.80
C LYS A 141 -35.41 35.33 -9.37
N HIS A 142 -35.82 35.17 -8.11
CA HIS A 142 -36.26 33.90 -7.51
C HIS A 142 -35.16 32.82 -7.31
N LYS A 143 -33.88 33.17 -7.42
CA LYS A 143 -32.76 32.33 -6.97
C LYS A 143 -32.06 32.97 -5.78
N GLY A 144 -31.54 32.16 -4.88
CA GLY A 144 -30.93 32.62 -3.65
C GLY A 144 -30.45 31.46 -2.78
N ALA A 145 -30.07 31.81 -1.55
CA ALA A 145 -29.69 30.87 -0.51
C ALA A 145 -30.51 31.11 0.75
N VAL A 146 -30.84 30.04 1.47
CA VAL A 146 -31.35 30.13 2.84
C VAL A 146 -30.17 30.03 3.79
N VAL A 147 -29.92 31.06 4.58
CA VAL A 147 -28.83 31.10 5.56
C VAL A 147 -29.43 30.93 6.95
N ALA A 148 -29.20 29.78 7.58
CA ALA A 148 -29.67 29.43 8.91
C ALA A 148 -28.55 29.56 9.95
N ARG A 149 -28.89 30.08 11.13
CA ARG A 149 -28.01 30.33 12.26
C ARG A 149 -28.43 29.49 13.46
N PHE A 150 -27.54 28.60 13.90
CA PHE A 150 -27.78 27.71 15.03
C PHE A 150 -27.11 28.27 16.27
N ASN A 151 -27.86 29.01 17.10
CA ASN A 151 -27.29 29.72 18.25
C ASN A 151 -26.74 28.79 19.36
N ASN A 152 -27.22 27.54 19.40
CA ASN A 152 -26.86 26.56 20.43
C ASN A 152 -25.59 25.76 20.09
N ILE A 153 -25.02 25.94 18.90
CA ILE A 153 -23.77 25.30 18.49
C ILE A 153 -22.86 26.38 17.92
N GLY A 154 -21.66 26.54 18.49
CA GLY A 154 -20.73 27.56 18.05
C GLY A 154 -19.44 27.56 18.87
N ARG A 155 -18.57 28.52 18.55
CA ARG A 155 -17.38 28.79 19.36
C ARG A 155 -17.51 30.14 20.06
N SER A 156 -16.82 30.31 21.18
CA SER A 156 -16.74 31.60 21.86
C SER A 156 -15.38 32.23 21.60
N GLU A 157 -15.38 33.48 21.15
CA GLU A 157 -14.17 34.30 21.02
C GLU A 157 -14.26 35.47 22.00
N GLY A 158 -13.68 35.29 23.19
CA GLY A 158 -13.80 36.23 24.30
C GLY A 158 -15.25 36.33 24.81
N SER A 159 -15.90 37.47 24.54
CA SER A 159 -17.32 37.72 24.91
C SER A 159 -18.29 37.54 23.75
N LYS A 160 -17.81 37.21 22.55
CA LYS A 160 -18.63 37.07 21.34
C LYS A 160 -18.89 35.59 21.06
N ALA A 161 -20.16 35.19 21.08
CA ALA A 161 -20.60 33.88 20.58
C ALA A 161 -20.58 33.89 19.04
N LEU A 162 -19.92 32.90 18.45
CA LEU A 162 -19.83 32.68 17.01
C LEU A 162 -20.61 31.39 16.67
N PRO A 163 -21.93 31.47 16.47
CA PRO A 163 -22.75 30.33 16.10
C PRO A 163 -22.34 29.73 14.75
N VAL A 164 -22.64 28.44 14.58
CA VAL A 164 -22.54 27.72 13.31
C VAL A 164 -23.56 28.29 12.33
N ILE A 165 -23.10 28.60 11.12
CA ILE A 165 -23.92 29.15 10.05
C ILE A 165 -24.04 28.12 8.92
N LEU A 166 -25.26 27.75 8.56
CA LEU A 166 -25.56 26.92 7.40
C LEU A 166 -26.06 27.81 6.27
N ALA A 167 -25.43 27.77 5.11
CA ALA A 167 -25.96 28.32 3.87
C ALA A 167 -26.45 27.17 2.97
N ALA A 168 -27.73 27.18 2.66
CA ALA A 168 -28.38 26.21 1.80
C ALA A 168 -28.57 26.80 0.39
N VAL A 169 -28.11 26.09 -0.65
CA VAL A 169 -28.13 26.58 -2.04
C VAL A 169 -28.84 25.64 -3.01
N HIS A 170 -29.42 26.21 -4.07
CA HIS A 170 -29.89 25.48 -5.25
C HIS A 170 -29.57 26.30 -6.51
N LEU A 171 -28.42 26.01 -7.13
CA LEU A 171 -27.90 26.77 -8.26
C LEU A 171 -28.55 26.35 -9.59
N SER A 172 -28.38 27.16 -10.64
CA SER A 172 -29.03 26.88 -11.92
C SER A 172 -28.35 25.75 -12.72
N ARG A 173 -29.17 24.81 -13.22
CA ARG A 173 -28.74 23.76 -14.17
C ARG A 173 -28.16 24.30 -15.48
N GLY A 174 -27.40 23.45 -16.17
CA GLY A 174 -26.94 23.65 -17.54
C GLY A 174 -25.43 23.85 -17.70
N LEU A 175 -24.92 23.42 -18.86
CA LEU A 175 -23.51 23.49 -19.26
C LEU A 175 -23.37 24.35 -20.53
N THR A 176 -23.47 25.66 -20.34
CA THR A 176 -23.21 26.69 -21.37
C THR A 176 -22.39 27.82 -20.74
N ASP A 177 -21.71 28.64 -21.55
CA ASP A 177 -20.92 29.77 -21.05
C ASP A 177 -21.73 30.67 -20.10
N GLY A 178 -22.97 31.00 -20.48
CA GLY A 178 -23.86 31.83 -19.67
C GLY A 178 -24.36 31.14 -18.40
N ALA A 179 -24.62 29.83 -18.43
CA ALA A 179 -25.07 29.08 -17.27
C ALA A 179 -23.94 28.90 -16.23
N VAL A 180 -22.73 28.62 -16.69
CA VAL A 180 -21.55 28.49 -15.82
C VAL A 180 -21.17 29.84 -15.23
N ALA A 181 -21.16 30.91 -16.02
CA ALA A 181 -20.89 32.25 -15.52
C ALA A 181 -21.88 32.68 -14.43
N ALA A 182 -23.18 32.40 -14.62
CA ALA A 182 -24.21 32.68 -13.62
C ALA A 182 -23.94 31.92 -12.30
N LYS A 183 -23.63 30.62 -12.37
CA LYS A 183 -23.28 29.84 -11.18
C LYS A 183 -22.07 30.39 -10.44
N ILE A 184 -21.01 30.79 -11.15
CA ILE A 184 -19.82 31.39 -10.53
C ILE A 184 -20.17 32.69 -9.82
N THR A 185 -21.01 33.53 -10.44
CA THR A 185 -21.49 34.78 -9.82
C THR A 185 -22.29 34.49 -8.55
N ASP A 186 -23.17 33.50 -8.57
CA ASP A 186 -24.00 33.12 -7.43
C ASP A 186 -23.13 32.55 -6.28
N ILE A 187 -22.16 31.68 -6.59
CA ILE A 187 -21.20 31.15 -5.62
C ILE A 187 -20.37 32.27 -4.99
N LYS A 188 -19.84 33.20 -5.80
CA LYS A 188 -19.10 34.37 -5.30
C LYS A 188 -19.97 35.25 -4.41
N ARG A 189 -21.27 35.38 -4.73
CA ARG A 189 -22.21 36.17 -3.93
C ARG A 189 -22.41 35.55 -2.55
N ILE A 190 -22.66 34.25 -2.46
CA ILE A 190 -22.87 33.60 -1.15
C ILE A 190 -21.57 33.53 -0.33
N ILE A 191 -20.42 33.25 -0.94
CA ILE A 191 -19.12 33.26 -0.26
C ILE A 191 -18.78 34.66 0.26
N GLY A 192 -18.96 35.69 -0.59
CA GLY A 192 -18.74 37.08 -0.19
C GLY A 192 -19.68 37.48 0.95
N TYR A 193 -20.95 37.10 0.88
CA TYR A 193 -21.92 37.34 1.94
C TYR A 193 -21.53 36.66 3.27
N LEU A 194 -21.09 35.40 3.25
CA LEU A 194 -20.62 34.68 4.44
C LEU A 194 -19.34 35.32 5.02
N ALA A 195 -18.43 35.80 4.17
CA ALA A 195 -17.21 36.47 4.62
C ALA A 195 -17.49 37.85 5.23
N GLU A 196 -18.42 38.62 4.65
CA GLU A 196 -18.77 39.97 5.11
C GLU A 196 -19.65 39.95 6.37
N THR A 197 -20.66 39.07 6.41
CA THR A 197 -21.67 39.04 7.47
C THR A 197 -21.27 38.13 8.63
N TYR A 198 -20.58 37.02 8.34
CA TYR A 198 -20.21 35.98 9.31
C TYR A 198 -18.70 35.71 9.31
N PRO A 199 -17.86 36.75 9.51
CA PRO A 199 -16.42 36.58 9.55
C PRO A 199 -16.02 35.67 10.71
N SER A 200 -15.17 34.69 10.43
CA SER A 200 -14.66 33.75 11.45
C SER A 200 -15.72 32.85 12.09
N HIS A 201 -16.95 32.82 11.58
CA HIS A 201 -17.92 31.82 12.01
C HIS A 201 -17.62 30.47 11.35
N PRO A 202 -17.76 29.34 12.10
CA PRO A 202 -17.84 28.04 11.48
C PRO A 202 -19.02 28.00 10.51
N CYS A 203 -18.78 27.58 9.27
CA CYS A 203 -19.78 27.63 8.21
C CYS A 203 -19.94 26.29 7.51
N ILE A 204 -21.17 25.98 7.12
CA ILE A 204 -21.52 24.83 6.30
C ILE A 204 -22.26 25.36 5.08
N LEU A 205 -21.77 25.07 3.88
CA LEU A 205 -22.45 25.42 2.63
C LEU A 205 -22.91 24.11 1.98
N ALA A 206 -24.23 23.88 1.92
CA ALA A 206 -24.81 22.61 1.50
C ALA A 206 -25.90 22.82 0.44
N GLY A 207 -26.02 21.88 -0.50
CA GLY A 207 -27.10 21.90 -1.47
C GLY A 207 -26.74 21.36 -2.84
N ASP A 208 -27.63 21.62 -3.80
CA ASP A 208 -27.44 21.30 -5.22
C ASP A 208 -26.74 22.47 -5.92
N PHE A 209 -25.46 22.25 -6.25
CA PHE A 209 -24.63 23.22 -6.96
C PHE A 209 -24.79 23.15 -8.47
N ASN A 210 -25.39 22.09 -9.02
CA ASN A 210 -25.59 21.92 -10.46
C ASN A 210 -24.29 22.13 -11.28
N LEU A 211 -23.14 21.74 -10.71
CA LEU A 211 -21.81 21.87 -11.30
C LEU A 211 -21.44 20.60 -12.08
N THR A 212 -21.17 20.74 -13.37
CA THR A 212 -20.65 19.62 -14.17
C THR A 212 -19.27 19.24 -13.67
N THR A 213 -19.10 17.97 -13.27
CA THR A 213 -17.85 17.45 -12.70
C THR A 213 -17.14 16.46 -13.62
N SER A 214 -17.84 15.70 -14.46
CA SER A 214 -17.22 14.73 -15.37
C SER A 214 -16.35 15.43 -16.42
N SER A 215 -15.08 15.06 -16.50
CA SER A 215 -14.16 15.54 -17.54
C SER A 215 -14.66 15.17 -18.93
N VAL A 216 -15.24 13.98 -19.10
CA VAL A 216 -15.80 13.50 -20.37
C VAL A 216 -16.93 14.42 -20.86
N SER A 217 -17.79 14.87 -19.94
CA SER A 217 -18.89 15.80 -20.25
C SER A 217 -18.39 17.19 -20.62
N VAL A 218 -17.38 17.69 -19.90
CA VAL A 218 -16.75 18.98 -20.19
C VAL A 218 -16.06 18.95 -21.56
N ASP A 219 -15.29 17.90 -21.85
CA ASP A 219 -14.60 17.71 -23.13
C ASP A 219 -15.59 17.57 -24.29
N ALA A 220 -16.68 16.83 -24.09
CA ALA A 220 -17.75 16.72 -25.08
C ALA A 220 -18.39 18.08 -25.36
N ALA A 221 -18.64 18.89 -24.32
CA ALA A 221 -19.19 20.23 -24.47
C ALA A 221 -18.22 21.19 -25.19
N LEU A 222 -16.91 21.08 -24.93
CA LEU A 222 -15.88 21.82 -25.67
C LEU A 222 -15.84 21.43 -27.14
N ARG A 223 -15.80 20.11 -27.45
CA ARG A 223 -15.81 19.61 -28.83
C ARG A 223 -17.05 20.06 -29.60
N ASN A 224 -18.20 20.08 -28.95
CA ASN A 224 -19.47 20.50 -29.52
C ASN A 224 -19.66 22.03 -29.53
N LYS A 225 -18.70 22.81 -29.01
CA LYS A 225 -18.76 24.28 -28.87
C LYS A 225 -19.95 24.78 -28.04
N ASN A 226 -20.41 23.98 -27.09
CA ASN A 226 -21.43 24.38 -26.11
C ASN A 226 -20.85 25.29 -25.01
N ILE A 227 -19.53 25.19 -24.77
CA ILE A 227 -18.76 26.04 -23.87
C ILE A 227 -17.44 26.45 -24.52
N SER A 228 -16.87 27.56 -24.05
CA SER A 228 -15.54 28.06 -24.41
C SER A 228 -14.42 27.45 -23.54
N ASP A 229 -13.16 27.52 -24.01
CA ASP A 229 -11.98 27.13 -23.23
C ASP A 229 -11.88 27.89 -21.90
N LEU A 230 -12.28 29.17 -21.91
CA LEU A 230 -12.33 30.00 -20.70
C LEU A 230 -13.33 29.42 -19.69
N THR A 231 -14.51 29.02 -20.13
CA THR A 231 -15.53 28.42 -19.26
C THR A 231 -15.08 27.08 -18.68
N ALA A 232 -14.43 26.22 -19.48
CA ALA A 232 -13.84 24.98 -18.97
C ALA A 232 -12.76 25.27 -17.90
N SER A 233 -11.90 26.27 -18.14
CA SER A 233 -10.91 26.69 -17.13
C SER A 233 -11.56 27.20 -15.84
N HIS A 234 -12.69 27.91 -15.94
CA HIS A 234 -13.42 28.39 -14.76
C HIS A 234 -14.06 27.26 -13.95
N LEU A 235 -14.53 26.18 -14.60
CA LEU A 235 -15.09 25.01 -13.91
C LEU A 235 -14.03 24.32 -13.04
N VAL A 236 -12.80 24.20 -13.54
CA VAL A 236 -11.66 23.63 -12.78
C VAL A 236 -11.31 24.53 -11.58
N ARG A 237 -11.36 25.85 -11.77
CA ARG A 237 -10.98 26.84 -10.74
C ARG A 237 -12.07 27.10 -9.69
N LEU A 238 -13.27 26.51 -9.80
CA LEU A 238 -14.30 26.65 -8.78
C LEU A 238 -13.90 26.00 -7.46
N ASP A 239 -13.14 24.89 -7.52
CA ASP A 239 -12.61 24.26 -6.31
C ASP A 239 -11.56 25.16 -5.62
N GLU A 240 -10.77 25.94 -6.39
CA GLU A 240 -9.86 26.97 -5.85
C GLU A 240 -10.66 28.04 -5.10
N LEU A 241 -11.80 28.47 -5.65
CA LEU A 241 -12.65 29.49 -5.05
C LEU A 241 -13.26 29.06 -3.71
N PHE A 242 -13.60 27.78 -3.55
CA PHE A 242 -14.03 27.23 -2.27
C PHE A 242 -12.85 27.11 -1.29
N ALA A 243 -11.68 26.68 -1.77
CA ALA A 243 -10.47 26.60 -0.95
C ALA A 243 -10.01 27.97 -0.42
N ASP A 244 -10.04 29.01 -1.26
CA ASP A 244 -9.74 30.40 -0.88
C ASP A 244 -10.68 30.92 0.21
N ALA A 245 -11.92 30.41 0.25
CA ALA A 245 -12.91 30.71 1.28
C ALA A 245 -12.82 29.79 2.53
N ASN A 246 -11.82 28.91 2.57
CA ASN A 246 -11.62 27.88 3.59
C ASN A 246 -12.82 26.91 3.73
N LEU A 247 -13.54 26.67 2.63
CA LEU A 247 -14.67 25.75 2.55
C LEU A 247 -14.19 24.43 1.94
N HIS A 248 -14.05 23.40 2.76
CA HIS A 248 -13.56 22.09 2.35
C HIS A 248 -14.71 21.15 2.02
N ASP A 249 -14.59 20.40 0.92
CA ASP A 249 -15.62 19.45 0.52
C ASP A 249 -15.64 18.21 1.42
N ALA A 250 -16.77 17.97 2.09
CA ALA A 250 -16.92 16.90 3.07
C ALA A 250 -16.76 15.50 2.45
N TRP A 251 -17.20 15.29 1.22
CA TRP A 251 -16.97 14.01 0.54
C TRP A 251 -15.47 13.82 0.28
N ARG A 252 -14.78 14.85 -0.24
CA ARG A 252 -13.33 14.74 -0.49
C ARG A 252 -12.54 14.56 0.81
N ALA A 253 -12.92 15.27 1.86
CA ALA A 253 -12.31 15.14 3.18
C ALA A 253 -12.53 13.73 3.75
N TYR A 254 -13.74 13.19 3.62
CA TYR A 254 -14.05 11.82 4.03
C TYR A 254 -13.31 10.78 3.19
N MET A 255 -13.31 10.87 1.87
CA MET A 255 -12.59 9.93 1.00
C MET A 255 -11.07 9.96 1.23
N ALA A 256 -10.51 11.12 1.62
CA ALA A 256 -9.12 11.22 2.04
C ALA A 256 -8.83 10.44 3.34
N THR A 257 -9.86 10.15 4.16
CA THR A 257 -9.76 9.36 5.40
C THR A 257 -10.24 7.91 5.24
N GLU A 258 -11.20 7.69 4.35
CA GLU A 258 -11.93 6.45 4.06
C GLU A 258 -11.76 6.11 2.57
N HIS A 259 -10.51 6.00 2.11
CA HIS A 259 -9.92 4.73 1.71
C HIS A 259 -10.74 3.67 0.91
N GLU A 260 -11.84 4.03 0.27
CA GLU A 260 -12.47 3.18 -0.74
C GLU A 260 -11.63 3.14 -2.02
N LEU A 261 -11.46 1.93 -2.57
CA LEU A 261 -10.92 1.72 -3.90
C LEU A 261 -11.90 2.35 -4.90
N GLY A 262 -11.50 3.47 -5.52
CA GLY A 262 -12.25 4.04 -6.63
C GLY A 262 -12.45 2.97 -7.71
N ASP A 263 -13.65 2.93 -8.28
CA ASP A 263 -13.93 2.11 -9.45
C ASP A 263 -13.02 2.55 -10.60
N ASP A 264 -12.03 1.72 -10.96
CA ASP A 264 -11.04 1.97 -12.02
C ASP A 264 -11.68 2.23 -13.40
N HIS A 265 -13.01 2.09 -13.51
CA HIS A 265 -13.81 2.35 -14.71
C HIS A 265 -14.38 3.78 -14.83
N LEU A 266 -14.35 4.61 -13.78
CA LEU A 266 -14.92 5.96 -13.81
C LEU A 266 -13.91 7.03 -14.26
N ALA A 267 -14.36 7.95 -15.11
CA ALA A 267 -13.52 9.06 -15.56
C ALA A 267 -13.33 10.10 -14.44
N ALA A 268 -12.34 10.99 -14.60
CA ALA A 268 -12.08 12.04 -13.62
C ALA A 268 -13.31 12.93 -13.39
N GLY A 269 -13.71 13.06 -12.11
CA GLY A 269 -14.84 13.89 -11.70
C GLY A 269 -16.21 13.22 -11.75
N GLU A 270 -16.26 11.91 -12.01
CA GLU A 270 -17.49 11.09 -11.91
C GLU A 270 -17.65 10.43 -10.53
N GLN A 271 -16.60 10.46 -9.69
CA GLN A 271 -16.62 9.86 -8.36
C GLN A 271 -17.55 10.61 -7.41
N GLY A 272 -18.33 9.86 -6.62
CA GLY A 272 -19.32 10.40 -5.69
C GLY A 272 -20.49 11.11 -6.38
N ALA A 273 -20.80 10.72 -7.63
CA ALA A 273 -21.90 11.32 -8.40
C ALA A 273 -23.24 11.16 -7.69
N THR A 274 -23.89 12.29 -7.40
CA THR A 274 -25.22 12.35 -6.78
C THR A 274 -26.33 12.34 -7.82
N TRP A 275 -25.98 12.58 -9.08
CA TRP A 275 -26.86 12.44 -10.22
C TRP A 275 -26.23 11.46 -11.21
N ASP A 276 -26.86 10.31 -11.43
CA ASP A 276 -26.32 9.24 -12.27
C ASP A 276 -27.39 8.60 -13.18
N PRO A 277 -27.47 8.99 -14.46
CA PRO A 277 -28.39 8.41 -15.43
C PRO A 277 -28.13 6.94 -15.74
N THR A 278 -26.95 6.40 -15.41
CA THR A 278 -26.64 5.00 -15.73
C THR A 278 -27.36 4.02 -14.80
N VAL A 279 -27.76 4.49 -13.61
CA VAL A 279 -28.41 3.68 -12.58
C VAL A 279 -29.73 4.30 -12.07
N ASN A 280 -30.07 5.53 -12.46
CA ASN A 280 -31.32 6.19 -12.12
C ASN A 280 -32.15 6.52 -13.38
N ALA A 281 -33.26 5.79 -13.59
CA ALA A 281 -34.12 5.96 -14.76
C ALA A 281 -34.81 7.34 -14.81
N MET A 282 -35.07 7.98 -13.67
CA MET A 282 -35.61 9.34 -13.64
C MET A 282 -34.58 10.36 -14.13
N ALA A 283 -33.30 10.17 -13.78
CA ALA A 283 -32.22 10.98 -14.32
C ALA A 283 -32.09 10.80 -15.86
N VAL A 284 -32.36 9.59 -16.39
CA VAL A 284 -32.40 9.33 -17.85
C VAL A 284 -33.49 10.13 -18.56
N VAL A 285 -34.71 10.18 -18.02
CA VAL A 285 -35.83 10.90 -18.66
C VAL A 285 -35.49 12.38 -18.87
N ILE A 286 -34.75 12.97 -17.94
CA ILE A 286 -34.28 14.36 -18.02
C ILE A 286 -33.22 14.55 -19.13
N THR A 287 -32.51 13.50 -19.55
CA THR A 287 -31.51 13.56 -20.65
C THR A 287 -32.09 13.50 -22.07
N ALA A 288 -33.38 13.16 -22.24
CA ALA A 288 -34.02 12.96 -23.55
C ALA A 288 -34.05 14.21 -24.47
N GLY A 289 -33.63 15.38 -23.97
CA GLY A 289 -33.41 16.61 -24.75
C GLY A 289 -32.02 16.76 -25.40
N GLY A 290 -31.19 15.70 -25.43
CA GLY A 290 -29.82 15.76 -25.97
C GLY A 290 -28.76 16.18 -24.95
N GLY A 291 -29.01 15.90 -23.67
CA GLY A 291 -28.17 16.28 -22.53
C GLY A 291 -27.02 15.32 -22.21
N ASN A 292 -26.22 15.72 -21.22
CA ASN A 292 -25.12 14.96 -20.66
C ASN A 292 -25.61 13.64 -20.04
N THR A 293 -25.06 12.49 -20.44
CA THR A 293 -25.46 11.15 -19.96
C THR A 293 -24.48 10.55 -18.96
N ARG A 294 -23.46 11.30 -18.54
CA ARG A 294 -22.42 10.83 -17.62
C ARG A 294 -22.75 11.20 -16.17
N PRO A 295 -22.33 10.38 -15.19
CA PRO A 295 -22.51 10.68 -13.76
C PRO A 295 -21.95 12.06 -13.37
N GLN A 296 -22.67 12.80 -12.51
CA GLN A 296 -22.28 14.13 -12.03
C GLN A 296 -22.43 14.27 -10.52
N ARG A 297 -21.50 14.98 -9.88
CA ARG A 297 -21.57 15.32 -8.46
C ARG A 297 -22.11 16.72 -8.25
N TYR A 298 -23.44 16.83 -8.32
CA TYR A 298 -24.17 18.08 -8.20
C TYR A 298 -24.35 18.53 -6.75
N ASP A 299 -24.64 17.60 -5.85
CA ASP A 299 -24.86 17.91 -4.44
C ASP A 299 -23.53 17.88 -3.68
N ARG A 300 -23.31 18.91 -2.87
CA ARG A 300 -22.10 19.01 -2.04
C ARG A 300 -22.44 19.55 -0.65
N ILE A 301 -21.63 19.14 0.33
CA ILE A 301 -21.57 19.75 1.66
C ILE A 301 -20.14 20.23 1.83
N LEU A 302 -19.96 21.54 1.96
CA LEU A 302 -18.67 22.19 2.16
C LEU A 302 -18.60 22.73 3.59
N VAL A 303 -17.50 22.47 4.29
CA VAL A 303 -17.34 22.81 5.71
C VAL A 303 -16.13 23.73 5.89
N ARG A 304 -16.37 24.87 6.54
CA ARG A 304 -15.34 25.76 7.08
C ARG A 304 -15.26 25.55 8.58
N GLY A 305 -14.24 24.80 9.00
CA GLY A 305 -14.15 24.21 10.33
C GLY A 305 -13.88 25.19 11.47
N GLU A 306 -12.99 26.17 11.23
CA GLU A 306 -12.57 27.17 12.23
C GLU A 306 -12.10 26.54 13.57
N GLY A 307 -11.53 25.32 13.50
CA GLY A 307 -11.10 24.54 14.66
C GLY A 307 -12.24 23.92 15.49
N LEU A 308 -13.50 24.14 15.11
CA LEU A 308 -14.68 23.59 15.77
C LEU A 308 -15.26 22.39 15.01
N LEU A 309 -15.42 22.49 13.70
CA LEU A 309 -16.10 21.48 12.89
C LEU A 309 -15.08 20.63 12.12
N GLU A 310 -15.11 19.32 12.34
CA GLU A 310 -14.28 18.35 11.61
C GLU A 310 -15.16 17.28 10.96
N VAL A 311 -15.03 17.10 9.64
CA VAL A 311 -15.76 16.07 8.91
C VAL A 311 -15.30 14.70 9.38
N SER A 312 -16.23 13.88 9.88
CA SER A 312 -15.93 12.54 10.40
C SER A 312 -16.49 11.41 9.56
N LYS A 313 -17.71 11.55 9.00
CA LYS A 313 -18.30 10.55 8.11
C LYS A 313 -19.03 11.20 6.95
N PHE A 314 -19.09 10.52 5.82
CA PHE A 314 -19.92 10.91 4.69
C PHE A 314 -20.59 9.67 4.10
N ASN A 315 -21.86 9.77 3.72
CA ASN A 315 -22.55 8.72 2.98
C ASN A 315 -23.60 9.30 2.03
N MET A 316 -24.03 8.49 1.08
CA MET A 316 -25.18 8.77 0.22
C MET A 316 -26.40 7.98 0.72
N PHE A 317 -27.61 8.46 0.40
CA PHE A 317 -28.87 7.80 0.76
C PHE A 317 -29.95 8.04 -0.31
N GLY A 318 -31.03 7.26 -0.19
CA GLY A 318 -32.12 7.20 -1.16
C GLY A 318 -32.27 5.77 -1.69
N PHE A 319 -33.47 5.20 -1.66
CA PHE A 319 -33.70 3.82 -2.09
C PHE A 319 -34.63 3.72 -3.31
N LEU A 320 -34.48 2.61 -4.04
CA LEU A 320 -35.45 2.02 -4.96
C LEU A 320 -36.52 1.25 -4.17
N THR A 321 -37.72 1.11 -4.75
CA THR A 321 -38.83 0.34 -4.17
C THR A 321 -38.41 -1.09 -3.84
N GLU A 322 -38.74 -1.58 -2.63
CA GLU A 322 -38.71 -3.02 -2.34
C GLU A 322 -39.78 -3.68 -3.21
N GLN A 323 -39.36 -4.56 -4.11
CA GLN A 323 -40.16 -5.25 -5.13
C GLN A 323 -41.65 -5.47 -4.78
N LYS A 324 -42.53 -4.87 -5.59
CA LYS A 324 -43.73 -5.54 -6.12
C LYS A 324 -43.85 -5.21 -7.60
N GLU A 325 -44.22 -6.23 -8.35
CA GLU A 325 -44.28 -6.34 -9.80
C GLU A 325 -44.77 -5.06 -10.53
N GLU A 326 -44.01 -4.71 -11.58
CA GLU A 326 -44.34 -3.92 -12.79
C GLU A 326 -43.96 -2.45 -12.95
N ASP A 327 -43.52 -1.67 -11.95
CA ASP A 327 -42.88 -0.34 -12.22
C ASP A 327 -41.89 0.08 -11.11
N GLU A 328 -40.58 0.06 -11.38
CA GLU A 328 -39.54 0.60 -10.50
C GLU A 328 -39.62 2.14 -10.47
N MET A 329 -40.19 2.70 -9.39
CA MET A 329 -40.28 4.16 -9.18
C MET A 329 -39.16 4.68 -8.27
N PHE A 330 -38.43 5.70 -8.72
CA PHE A 330 -37.42 6.42 -7.93
C PHE A 330 -38.06 7.57 -7.14
N ALA A 331 -37.53 7.85 -5.95
CA ALA A 331 -37.99 8.98 -5.13
C ALA A 331 -37.53 10.34 -5.68
N SER A 332 -36.35 10.40 -6.29
CA SER A 332 -35.74 11.60 -6.87
C SER A 332 -34.78 11.20 -7.99
N ASP A 333 -34.45 12.13 -8.88
CA ASP A 333 -33.38 11.99 -9.88
C ASP A 333 -31.97 12.19 -9.27
N HIS A 334 -31.89 12.61 -8.00
CA HIS A 334 -30.67 12.71 -7.22
C HIS A 334 -30.64 11.70 -6.06
N TRP A 335 -29.43 11.34 -5.65
CA TRP A 335 -29.14 10.71 -4.36
C TRP A 335 -29.00 11.80 -3.28
N GLY A 336 -29.57 11.55 -2.11
CA GLY A 336 -29.31 12.37 -0.93
C GLY A 336 -27.89 12.16 -0.41
N ILE A 337 -27.32 13.20 0.20
CA ILE A 337 -25.99 13.13 0.82
C ILE A 337 -26.05 13.53 2.28
N ARG A 338 -25.26 12.86 3.11
CA ARG A 338 -25.17 13.11 4.55
C ARG A 338 -23.72 13.18 4.99
N CYS A 339 -23.44 14.13 5.87
CA CYS A 339 -22.15 14.32 6.51
C CYS A 339 -22.32 14.32 8.04
N ILE A 340 -21.50 13.55 8.76
CA ILE A 340 -21.37 13.63 10.22
C ILE A 340 -20.13 14.45 10.53
N ILE A 341 -20.32 15.53 11.28
CA ILE A 341 -19.30 16.51 11.65
C ILE A 341 -19.06 16.41 13.15
N LYS A 342 -17.83 16.14 13.58
CA LYS A 342 -17.44 16.23 14.99
C LYS A 342 -17.34 17.70 15.41
N ILE A 343 -17.80 17.98 16.62
CA ILE A 343 -17.68 19.30 17.25
C ILE A 343 -16.53 19.20 18.26
N GLY A 344 -15.45 19.94 18.04
CA GLY A 344 -14.26 19.96 18.90
C GLY A 344 -14.49 20.73 20.20
N GLU A 345 -13.75 20.37 21.25
CA GLU A 345 -13.73 21.13 22.51
C GLU A 345 -13.05 22.51 22.30
N PRO A 346 -13.61 23.61 22.82
CA PRO A 346 -13.00 24.94 22.69
C PRO A 346 -11.61 24.97 23.34
N GLY A 347 -10.55 24.89 22.53
CA GLY A 347 -9.17 25.16 22.95
C GLY A 347 -8.25 23.96 23.17
N ASN A 348 -8.56 22.74 22.72
CA ASN A 348 -7.65 21.61 22.92
C ASN A 348 -7.51 20.69 21.71
N LYS A 349 -6.60 21.04 20.78
CA LYS A 349 -5.66 20.15 20.08
C LYS A 349 -4.86 20.95 19.05
N SER A 350 -3.55 21.02 19.27
CA SER A 350 -2.60 21.28 18.19
C SER A 350 -2.66 20.10 17.22
N ASP A 351 -3.03 20.34 15.97
CA ASP A 351 -3.10 19.35 14.88
C ASP A 351 -1.70 18.83 14.44
N GLY A 352 -0.70 18.95 15.31
CA GLY A 352 0.70 18.70 15.05
C GLY A 352 1.19 17.35 15.60
N PRO A 353 2.30 16.83 15.06
CA PRO A 353 2.99 15.68 15.63
C PRO A 353 3.40 15.95 17.08
N SER A 354 3.48 14.90 17.90
CA SER A 354 4.05 15.03 19.26
C SER A 354 5.47 15.62 19.20
N GLU A 355 5.93 16.31 20.26
CA GLU A 355 7.27 16.93 20.30
C GLU A 355 8.39 15.96 19.90
N GLU A 356 8.35 14.71 20.39
CA GLU A 356 9.31 13.65 20.04
C GLU A 356 9.35 13.37 18.52
N ILE A 357 8.20 13.39 17.87
CA ILE A 357 8.08 13.15 16.43
C ILE A 357 8.44 14.40 15.63
N ALA A 358 8.06 15.58 16.12
CA ALA A 358 8.39 16.86 15.49
C ALA A 358 9.91 17.02 15.31
N ASP A 359 10.70 16.65 16.32
CA ASP A 359 12.17 16.70 16.29
C ASP A 359 12.80 15.74 15.26
N LEU A 360 12.10 14.66 14.89
CA LEU A 360 12.56 13.69 13.89
C LEU A 360 12.16 14.08 12.46
N ILE A 361 11.23 15.02 12.28
CA ILE A 361 10.70 15.41 10.97
C ILE A 361 11.64 16.42 10.31
N VAL A 362 12.23 16.01 9.19
CA VAL A 362 12.90 16.93 8.26
C VAL A 362 11.86 17.51 7.30
N SER A 363 11.51 18.79 7.43
CA SER A 363 10.52 19.45 6.57
C SER A 363 10.89 19.39 5.09
N VAL A 364 9.90 19.08 4.26
CA VAL A 364 9.97 19.19 2.79
C VAL A 364 9.54 20.59 2.39
N HIS A 365 10.19 21.20 1.41
CA HIS A 365 9.80 22.49 0.85
C HIS A 365 9.60 22.33 -0.65
N LEU A 366 8.52 22.90 -1.18
CA LEU A 366 8.23 22.82 -2.62
C LEU A 366 9.33 23.51 -3.43
N GLU A 367 9.99 22.73 -4.28
CA GLU A 367 10.94 23.22 -5.28
C GLU A 367 10.29 23.17 -6.66
N LYS A 368 10.23 24.33 -7.32
CA LYS A 368 9.73 24.40 -8.69
C LYS A 368 10.77 23.83 -9.65
N ALA A 369 10.31 23.02 -10.60
CA ALA A 369 11.14 22.55 -11.68
C ALA A 369 11.73 23.75 -12.46
N PRO A 370 13.01 23.72 -12.85
CA PRO A 370 13.60 24.72 -13.73
C PRO A 370 12.83 24.87 -15.03
N GLN A 371 12.86 26.04 -15.67
CA GLN A 371 11.99 26.37 -16.82
C GLN A 371 12.07 25.35 -17.97
N ASN A 372 13.26 24.81 -18.23
CA ASN A 372 13.57 23.74 -19.17
C ASN A 372 12.91 22.38 -18.83
N LEU A 373 12.62 22.13 -17.56
CA LEU A 373 12.01 20.91 -17.05
C LEU A 373 10.55 21.11 -16.58
N ALA A 374 10.08 22.35 -16.50
CA ALA A 374 8.75 22.70 -15.98
C ALA A 374 7.62 22.52 -17.01
N GLN A 375 7.91 22.02 -18.22
CA GLN A 375 6.90 21.78 -19.24
C GLN A 375 5.93 20.67 -18.77
N PRO A 376 4.61 20.93 -18.73
CA PRO A 376 3.63 19.92 -18.33
C PRO A 376 3.71 18.67 -19.19
N GLY A 377 3.73 17.49 -18.57
CA GLY A 377 3.81 16.21 -19.29
C GLY A 377 5.23 15.88 -19.79
N GLY A 378 6.23 16.68 -19.45
CA GLY A 378 7.62 16.43 -19.84
C GLY A 378 8.19 15.14 -19.22
N VAL A 379 7.76 14.79 -18.00
CA VAL A 379 8.15 13.53 -17.34
C VAL A 379 7.54 12.33 -18.06
N GLU A 380 6.25 12.39 -18.36
CA GLU A 380 5.52 11.32 -19.05
C GLU A 380 6.06 11.08 -20.45
N THR A 381 6.27 12.15 -21.22
CA THR A 381 6.87 12.09 -22.55
C THR A 381 8.24 11.43 -22.51
N ALA A 382 9.09 11.79 -21.53
CA ALA A 382 10.38 11.14 -21.35
C ALA A 382 10.21 9.65 -21.05
N LEU A 383 9.32 9.25 -20.15
CA LEU A 383 9.11 7.84 -19.81
C LEU A 383 8.54 7.01 -20.98
N LEU A 384 7.68 7.60 -21.82
CA LEU A 384 7.17 6.96 -23.04
C LEU A 384 8.27 6.77 -24.09
N HIS A 385 9.07 7.80 -24.38
CA HIS A 385 10.23 7.69 -25.28
C HIS A 385 11.27 6.69 -24.77
N LEU A 386 11.38 6.56 -23.45
CA LEU A 386 12.26 5.62 -22.83
C LEU A 386 11.67 4.19 -22.77
N GLU A 387 10.44 3.95 -23.25
CA GLU A 387 9.74 2.66 -23.17
C GLU A 387 9.66 2.12 -21.74
N VAL A 388 9.54 3.02 -20.76
CA VAL A 388 9.44 2.65 -19.33
C VAL A 388 8.00 2.32 -18.96
N ILE A 389 7.05 3.08 -19.53
CA ILE A 389 5.62 2.85 -19.35
C ILE A 389 5.22 1.67 -20.24
N PRO A 390 4.68 0.58 -19.67
CA PRO A 390 4.26 -0.59 -20.44
C PRO A 390 3.17 -0.24 -21.47
N SER A 391 3.18 -0.92 -22.62
CA SER A 391 2.11 -0.79 -23.61
C SER A 391 0.82 -1.48 -23.16
N ASP A 392 -0.31 -1.11 -23.77
CA ASP A 392 -1.61 -1.77 -23.50
C ASP A 392 -1.57 -3.29 -23.77
N GLU A 393 -0.78 -3.72 -24.76
CA GLU A 393 -0.55 -5.14 -25.07
C GLU A 393 0.21 -5.84 -23.93
N GLU A 394 1.24 -5.19 -23.40
CA GLU A 394 2.01 -5.70 -22.26
C GLU A 394 1.18 -5.77 -20.97
N VAL A 395 0.29 -4.81 -20.76
CA VAL A 395 -0.67 -4.78 -19.65
C VAL A 395 -1.63 -5.96 -19.78
N ALA A 396 -2.23 -6.14 -20.96
CA ALA A 396 -3.16 -7.23 -21.25
C ALA A 396 -2.49 -8.61 -21.09
N LYS A 397 -1.27 -8.78 -21.60
CA LYS A 397 -0.51 -10.03 -21.50
C LYS A 397 -0.20 -10.41 -20.05
N ARG A 398 0.24 -9.46 -19.21
CA ARG A 398 0.51 -9.74 -17.79
C ARG A 398 -0.76 -10.04 -17.01
N LYS A 399 -1.86 -9.35 -17.31
CA LYS A 399 -3.18 -9.67 -16.72
C LYS A 399 -3.61 -11.09 -17.08
N GLN A 400 -3.52 -11.47 -18.35
CA GLN A 400 -3.84 -12.83 -18.80
C GLN A 400 -2.98 -13.90 -18.11
N ALA A 401 -1.67 -13.66 -17.96
CA ALA A 401 -0.78 -14.57 -17.26
C ALA A 401 -1.13 -14.70 -15.76
N LEU A 402 -1.52 -13.60 -15.10
CA LEU A 402 -1.95 -13.62 -13.70
C LEU A 402 -3.29 -14.35 -13.52
N ASP A 403 -4.24 -14.13 -14.43
CA ASP A 403 -5.53 -14.84 -14.45
C ASP A 403 -5.32 -16.35 -14.65
N LEU A 404 -4.42 -16.73 -15.56
CA LEU A 404 -4.03 -18.12 -15.77
C LEU A 404 -3.42 -18.73 -14.50
N LEU A 405 -2.41 -18.07 -13.91
CA LEU A 405 -1.80 -18.55 -12.67
C LEU A 405 -2.84 -18.73 -11.55
N THR A 406 -3.74 -17.76 -11.40
CA THR A 406 -4.83 -17.79 -10.42
C THR A 406 -5.74 -19.00 -10.64
N SER A 407 -6.18 -19.21 -11.88
CA SER A 407 -7.05 -20.35 -12.24
C SER A 407 -6.38 -21.71 -11.98
N VAL A 408 -5.07 -21.82 -12.24
CA VAL A 408 -4.29 -23.05 -12.03
C VAL A 408 -4.08 -23.31 -10.54
N VAL A 409 -3.73 -22.29 -9.76
CA VAL A 409 -3.52 -22.43 -8.30
C VAL A 409 -4.83 -22.78 -7.60
N LEU A 410 -5.96 -22.19 -8.00
CA LEU A 410 -7.28 -22.43 -7.42
C LEU A 410 -7.98 -23.69 -7.96
N ASP A 411 -7.54 -24.23 -9.11
CA ASP A 411 -8.14 -25.42 -9.74
C ASP A 411 -9.63 -25.24 -10.04
N THR A 412 -9.98 -24.05 -10.53
CA THR A 412 -11.37 -23.60 -10.75
C THR A 412 -12.15 -24.57 -11.65
N SER A 413 -11.51 -25.11 -12.69
CA SER A 413 -12.12 -26.05 -13.65
C SER A 413 -12.51 -27.40 -13.03
N ALA A 414 -11.77 -27.89 -12.03
CA ALA A 414 -12.10 -29.15 -11.35
C ALA A 414 -13.15 -28.96 -10.24
N ALA A 415 -13.21 -27.77 -9.63
CA ALA A 415 -14.17 -27.48 -8.57
C ALA A 415 -15.57 -27.19 -9.10
N ASP A 416 -15.68 -26.44 -10.21
CA ASP A 416 -16.97 -26.20 -10.90
C ASP A 416 -17.60 -27.52 -11.37
N ALA A 417 -16.77 -28.48 -11.82
CA ALA A 417 -17.22 -29.80 -12.22
C ALA A 417 -17.64 -30.71 -11.05
N ALA A 418 -17.18 -30.44 -9.82
CA ALA A 418 -17.38 -31.30 -8.65
C ALA A 418 -18.40 -30.76 -7.62
N GLY A 419 -18.87 -29.51 -7.75
CA GLY A 419 -19.83 -28.89 -6.83
C GLY A 419 -19.36 -28.82 -5.37
N ARG A 420 -18.05 -28.81 -5.13
CA ARG A 420 -17.45 -28.79 -3.78
C ARG A 420 -17.22 -27.36 -3.31
N ALA A 421 -17.59 -27.05 -2.07
CA ALA A 421 -17.19 -25.81 -1.42
C ALA A 421 -15.65 -25.73 -1.37
N GLN A 422 -15.07 -24.72 -2.02
CA GLN A 422 -13.63 -24.53 -1.99
C GLN A 422 -13.21 -23.88 -0.66
N PRO A 423 -12.08 -24.31 -0.05
CA PRO A 423 -11.47 -23.55 1.04
C PRO A 423 -11.04 -22.17 0.55
N ALA A 424 -11.21 -21.15 1.40
CA ALA A 424 -10.87 -19.76 1.09
C ALA A 424 -9.36 -19.59 0.86
N VAL A 425 -8.92 -19.72 -0.40
CA VAL A 425 -7.58 -19.35 -0.84
C VAL A 425 -7.70 -18.06 -1.64
N VAL A 426 -7.05 -17.02 -1.16
CA VAL A 426 -6.97 -15.72 -1.80
C VAL A 426 -5.68 -15.66 -2.60
N VAL A 427 -5.74 -15.27 -3.88
CA VAL A 427 -4.57 -15.03 -4.73
C VAL A 427 -4.54 -13.55 -5.06
N VAL A 428 -3.50 -12.84 -4.64
CA VAL A 428 -3.39 -11.39 -4.85
C VAL A 428 -2.01 -10.99 -5.34
N PRO A 429 -1.90 -10.10 -6.34
CA PRO A 429 -0.62 -9.53 -6.70
C PRO A 429 -0.11 -8.62 -5.59
N VAL A 430 1.21 -8.54 -5.44
CA VAL A 430 1.90 -7.62 -4.54
C VAL A 430 3.02 -6.89 -5.30
N GLY A 431 3.90 -6.21 -4.58
CA GLY A 431 5.07 -5.55 -5.17
C GLY A 431 4.75 -4.45 -6.18
N SER A 432 5.59 -4.33 -7.20
CA SER A 432 5.51 -3.25 -8.18
C SER A 432 4.30 -3.33 -9.11
N TYR A 433 3.81 -4.55 -9.38
CA TYR A 433 2.60 -4.77 -10.17
C TYR A 433 1.36 -4.25 -9.44
N ALA A 434 1.19 -4.61 -8.16
CA ALA A 434 0.06 -4.15 -7.36
C ALA A 434 0.07 -2.63 -7.15
N LEU A 435 1.22 -1.97 -7.01
CA LEU A 435 1.25 -0.51 -6.90
C LEU A 435 1.07 0.20 -8.27
N ASP A 436 1.05 -0.56 -9.37
CA ASP A 436 1.05 -0.09 -10.76
C ASP A 436 2.23 0.87 -11.06
N VAL A 437 3.42 0.43 -10.65
CA VAL A 437 4.71 1.11 -10.92
C VAL A 437 5.71 0.16 -11.60
N TRP A 438 5.19 -0.96 -12.12
CA TRP A 438 5.95 -1.94 -12.87
C TRP A 438 6.35 -1.39 -14.26
N THR A 439 7.36 -2.03 -14.83
CA THR A 439 7.96 -1.75 -16.15
C THR A 439 8.10 -3.05 -16.90
N SER A 440 8.41 -3.03 -18.19
CA SER A 440 8.51 -4.25 -19.02
C SER A 440 9.49 -5.30 -18.47
N SER A 441 10.57 -4.85 -17.80
CA SER A 441 11.56 -5.70 -17.12
C SER A 441 11.21 -6.13 -15.69
N SER A 442 10.01 -5.81 -15.18
CA SER A 442 9.59 -6.18 -13.83
C SER A 442 8.94 -7.57 -13.82
N ASP A 443 9.27 -8.33 -12.79
CA ASP A 443 8.57 -9.53 -12.36
C ASP A 443 7.18 -9.20 -11.76
N THR A 444 6.33 -10.22 -11.64
CA THR A 444 5.04 -10.13 -10.96
C THR A 444 5.06 -10.93 -9.67
N ASP A 445 5.09 -10.26 -8.53
CA ASP A 445 4.98 -10.89 -7.22
C ASP A 445 3.52 -11.27 -6.93
N VAL A 446 3.27 -12.51 -6.50
CA VAL A 446 1.94 -13.03 -6.18
C VAL A 446 1.95 -13.66 -4.79
N LEU A 447 1.05 -13.20 -3.93
CA LEU A 447 0.84 -13.74 -2.59
C LEU A 447 -0.46 -14.54 -2.54
N CYS A 448 -0.35 -15.80 -2.15
CA CYS A 448 -1.49 -16.63 -1.81
C CYS A 448 -1.72 -16.63 -0.29
N ILE A 449 -2.96 -16.53 0.17
CA ILE A 449 -3.34 -16.54 1.59
C ILE A 449 -4.42 -17.60 1.78
N GLY A 450 -4.28 -18.48 2.77
CA GLY A 450 -5.31 -19.50 3.00
C GLY A 450 -5.06 -20.38 4.22
N PRO A 451 -5.86 -21.45 4.38
CA PRO A 451 -5.88 -22.26 5.60
C PRO A 451 -4.85 -23.41 5.64
N PHE A 452 -4.14 -23.66 4.54
CA PHE A 452 -3.23 -24.80 4.44
C PHE A 452 -1.89 -24.52 5.14
N SER A 453 -1.17 -25.58 5.51
CA SER A 453 0.25 -25.43 5.83
C SER A 453 1.04 -25.10 4.55
N SER A 454 2.17 -24.39 4.68
CA SER A 454 2.96 -24.01 3.51
C SER A 454 3.42 -25.23 2.69
N HIS A 455 3.80 -26.32 3.36
CA HIS A 455 4.17 -27.58 2.70
C HIS A 455 3.02 -28.14 1.83
N ILE A 456 1.81 -28.23 2.39
CA ILE A 456 0.64 -28.75 1.67
C ILE A 456 0.30 -27.84 0.49
N PHE A 457 0.30 -26.51 0.70
CA PHE A 457 0.02 -25.56 -0.36
C PHE A 457 0.99 -25.72 -1.54
N PHE A 458 2.30 -25.73 -1.27
CA PHE A 458 3.29 -25.82 -2.35
C PHE A 458 3.29 -27.19 -3.04
N ALA A 459 3.05 -28.29 -2.32
CA ALA A 459 2.89 -29.61 -2.95
C ALA A 459 1.70 -29.63 -3.94
N LEU A 460 0.55 -29.10 -3.53
CA LEU A 460 -0.64 -28.99 -4.38
C LEU A 460 -0.44 -28.02 -5.54
N ALA A 461 0.11 -26.84 -5.27
CA ALA A 461 0.40 -25.83 -6.27
C ALA A 461 1.37 -26.37 -7.33
N SER A 462 2.49 -26.97 -6.93
CA SER A 462 3.46 -27.58 -7.86
C SER A 462 2.82 -28.66 -8.73
N GLN A 463 1.99 -29.53 -8.16
CA GLN A 463 1.27 -30.55 -8.95
C GLN A 463 0.36 -29.89 -10.01
N ARG A 464 -0.37 -28.83 -9.64
CA ARG A 464 -1.28 -28.10 -10.53
C ARG A 464 -0.51 -27.35 -11.62
N LEU A 465 0.55 -26.65 -11.24
CA LEU A 465 1.43 -25.92 -12.15
C LEU A 465 2.07 -26.85 -13.20
N ARG A 466 2.56 -28.03 -12.80
CA ARG A 466 3.10 -29.03 -13.74
C ARG A 466 2.05 -29.56 -14.72
N LYS A 467 0.79 -29.76 -14.27
CA LYS A 467 -0.31 -30.14 -15.17
C LYS A 467 -0.64 -29.03 -16.18
N ALA A 468 -0.41 -27.77 -15.82
CA ALA A 468 -0.64 -26.63 -16.68
C ALA A 468 0.53 -26.31 -17.63
N ALA A 469 1.56 -27.16 -17.72
CA ALA A 469 2.73 -26.92 -18.57
C ALA A 469 2.36 -26.66 -20.05
N ALA A 470 1.38 -27.38 -20.59
CA ALA A 470 0.89 -27.18 -21.96
C ALA A 470 0.23 -25.80 -22.20
N GLN A 471 -0.15 -25.08 -21.14
CA GLN A 471 -0.73 -23.73 -21.18
C GLN A 471 0.35 -22.64 -21.07
N GLY A 472 1.63 -23.01 -21.05
CA GLY A 472 2.77 -22.09 -20.94
C GLY A 472 3.18 -21.77 -19.50
N VAL A 473 2.93 -22.68 -18.55
CA VAL A 473 3.35 -22.55 -17.14
C VAL A 473 4.60 -23.39 -16.88
N LYS A 474 5.69 -22.78 -16.42
CA LYS A 474 6.95 -23.45 -16.08
C LYS A 474 7.35 -23.08 -14.65
N ILE A 475 7.70 -24.07 -13.84
CA ILE A 475 8.35 -23.83 -12.54
C ILE A 475 9.85 -23.66 -12.83
N LEU A 476 10.39 -22.48 -12.53
CA LEU A 476 11.80 -22.18 -12.74
C LEU A 476 12.64 -22.71 -11.58
N ARG A 477 12.23 -22.44 -10.33
CA ARG A 477 12.89 -23.01 -9.13
C ARG A 477 12.08 -22.81 -7.86
N ARG A 478 12.43 -23.57 -6.83
CA ARG A 478 11.99 -23.36 -5.44
C ARG A 478 13.08 -22.61 -4.67
N VAL A 479 12.71 -21.51 -4.01
CA VAL A 479 13.65 -20.64 -3.29
C VAL A 479 13.30 -20.62 -1.80
N ARG A 480 14.31 -20.78 -0.95
CA ARG A 480 14.22 -20.49 0.50
C ARG A 480 14.55 -19.01 0.72
N ALA A 481 13.53 -18.17 0.71
CA ALA A 481 13.65 -16.76 1.04
C ALA A 481 13.61 -16.53 2.55
N GLN A 482 14.03 -15.33 3.00
CA GLN A 482 13.95 -14.94 4.40
C GLN A 482 12.51 -14.96 4.95
N THR A 483 11.53 -14.72 4.08
CA THR A 483 10.09 -14.77 4.42
C THR A 483 9.54 -16.20 4.41
N GLY A 484 10.27 -17.19 3.89
CA GLY A 484 9.86 -18.58 3.76
C GLY A 484 10.05 -19.13 2.34
N THR A 485 9.34 -20.20 2.00
CA THR A 485 9.36 -20.80 0.67
C THR A 485 8.65 -19.94 -0.37
N MET A 486 9.24 -19.84 -1.56
CA MET A 486 8.69 -19.19 -2.75
C MET A 486 8.96 -20.06 -3.98
N LEU A 487 8.08 -20.00 -4.99
CA LEU A 487 8.32 -20.57 -6.31
C LEU A 487 8.55 -19.44 -7.31
N GLU A 488 9.65 -19.50 -8.03
CA GLU A 488 9.86 -18.67 -9.22
C GLU A 488 9.28 -19.42 -10.42
N LEU A 489 8.43 -18.75 -11.17
CA LEU A 489 7.64 -19.30 -12.26
C LEU A 489 7.85 -18.48 -13.53
N GLU A 490 7.61 -19.11 -14.66
CA GLU A 490 7.36 -18.42 -15.93
C GLU A 490 5.96 -18.80 -16.41
N VAL A 491 5.11 -17.80 -16.64
CA VAL A 491 3.74 -17.98 -17.12
C VAL A 491 3.59 -17.18 -18.41
N GLN A 492 3.47 -17.88 -19.55
CA GLN A 492 3.37 -17.28 -20.88
C GLN A 492 4.52 -16.30 -21.20
N GLY A 493 5.73 -16.62 -20.74
CA GLY A 493 6.93 -15.80 -20.89
C GLY A 493 7.02 -14.61 -19.91
N ILE A 494 6.14 -14.54 -18.90
CA ILE A 494 6.21 -13.55 -17.82
C ILE A 494 6.76 -14.21 -16.55
N LYS A 495 7.81 -13.64 -15.97
CA LYS A 495 8.38 -14.11 -14.69
C LYS A 495 7.48 -13.74 -13.52
N MET A 496 7.17 -14.70 -12.66
CA MET A 496 6.30 -14.53 -11.51
C MET A 496 6.84 -15.21 -10.26
N ASP A 497 6.69 -14.54 -9.12
CA ASP A 497 7.17 -15.00 -7.82
C ASP A 497 5.97 -15.36 -6.94
N LEU A 498 5.74 -16.66 -6.74
CA LEU A 498 4.59 -17.17 -5.98
C LEU A 498 4.96 -17.46 -4.52
N GLN A 499 4.37 -16.69 -3.62
CA GLN A 499 4.51 -16.83 -2.16
C GLN A 499 3.21 -17.31 -1.52
N TYR A 500 3.32 -17.87 -0.32
CA TYR A 500 2.17 -18.35 0.44
C TYR A 500 2.19 -17.97 1.92
N CYS A 501 1.07 -17.47 2.43
CA CYS A 501 0.83 -17.10 3.81
C CYS A 501 -0.27 -18.00 4.44
N PRO A 502 0.06 -18.87 5.40
CA PRO A 502 -0.92 -19.73 6.08
C PRO A 502 -1.69 -18.91 7.14
N THR A 503 -2.85 -18.35 6.77
CA THR A 503 -3.68 -17.55 7.69
C THR A 503 -5.15 -17.57 7.28
N THR A 504 -5.94 -18.44 7.92
CA THR A 504 -7.38 -18.61 7.67
C THR A 504 -8.17 -17.34 7.97
N SER A 505 -7.94 -16.70 9.12
CA SER A 505 -8.71 -15.53 9.58
C SER A 505 -8.58 -14.30 8.67
N VAL A 506 -7.45 -14.18 7.97
CA VAL A 506 -7.22 -13.13 6.97
C VAL A 506 -7.87 -13.52 5.65
N ALA A 507 -7.77 -14.78 5.23
CA ALA A 507 -8.38 -15.25 3.99
C ALA A 507 -9.92 -15.20 4.00
N GLU A 508 -10.56 -15.56 5.12
CA GLU A 508 -12.03 -15.59 5.24
C GLU A 508 -12.66 -14.20 5.26
N ARG A 509 -11.93 -13.17 5.70
CA ARG A 509 -12.41 -11.78 5.80
C ARG A 509 -11.84 -10.89 4.69
N TRP A 510 -11.38 -11.50 3.60
CA TRP A 510 -10.79 -10.77 2.48
C TRP A 510 -11.88 -10.13 1.61
N PRO A 511 -11.72 -8.87 1.13
CA PRO A 511 -10.59 -7.95 1.34
C PRO A 511 -10.73 -7.06 2.59
N ASP A 512 -11.90 -7.04 3.24
CA ASP A 512 -12.28 -6.13 4.32
C ASP A 512 -11.29 -6.10 5.50
N VAL A 513 -10.59 -7.21 5.74
CA VAL A 513 -9.53 -7.33 6.75
C VAL A 513 -8.48 -6.22 6.64
N LEU A 514 -8.13 -5.74 5.44
CA LEU A 514 -7.12 -4.69 5.24
C LEU A 514 -7.54 -3.33 5.83
N GLN A 515 -8.84 -3.10 5.99
CA GLN A 515 -9.40 -1.87 6.57
C GLN A 515 -9.48 -1.93 8.11
N THR A 516 -9.26 -3.12 8.71
CA THR A 516 -9.33 -3.27 10.17
C THR A 516 -8.18 -2.52 10.87
N PRO A 517 -8.44 -1.88 12.04
CA PRO A 517 -7.42 -1.17 12.78
C PRO A 517 -6.23 -2.07 13.16
N PRO A 518 -5.01 -1.52 13.34
CA PRO A 518 -3.85 -2.32 13.78
C PRO A 518 -4.02 -3.03 15.13
N SER A 519 -4.97 -2.58 15.96
CA SER A 519 -5.33 -3.18 17.24
C SER A 519 -6.26 -4.39 17.12
N ASP A 520 -6.84 -4.64 15.94
CA ASP A 520 -7.74 -5.77 15.71
C ASP A 520 -7.02 -7.11 15.97
N PRO A 521 -7.64 -8.05 16.70
CA PRO A 521 -7.03 -9.34 17.03
C PRO A 521 -6.60 -10.17 15.81
N VAL A 522 -7.13 -9.91 14.61
CA VAL A 522 -6.67 -10.57 13.38
C VAL A 522 -5.20 -10.35 13.11
N TRP A 523 -4.64 -9.25 13.58
CA TRP A 523 -3.23 -8.89 13.38
C TRP A 523 -2.33 -9.44 14.49
N TYR A 524 -2.87 -10.19 15.46
CA TYR A 524 -2.08 -10.88 16.50
C TYR A 524 -1.49 -12.18 15.94
N LEU A 525 -0.68 -12.02 14.90
CA LEU A 525 -0.03 -13.09 14.15
C LEU A 525 1.47 -13.12 14.48
N SER A 526 2.14 -14.24 14.17
CA SER A 526 3.59 -14.32 14.33
C SER A 526 4.32 -13.29 13.46
N ALA A 527 5.51 -12.87 13.88
CA ALA A 527 6.34 -11.93 13.11
C ALA A 527 6.59 -12.42 11.67
N GLN A 528 6.78 -13.74 11.47
CA GLN A 528 6.98 -14.33 10.15
C GLN A 528 5.72 -14.18 9.26
N THR A 529 4.53 -14.44 9.80
CA THR A 529 3.26 -14.27 9.09
C THR A 529 3.01 -12.79 8.78
N LEU A 530 3.23 -11.90 9.75
CA LEU A 530 3.11 -10.45 9.53
C LEU A 530 4.11 -9.95 8.47
N SER A 531 5.31 -10.51 8.41
CA SER A 531 6.30 -10.16 7.39
C SER A 531 5.83 -10.52 5.98
N LYS A 532 5.10 -11.63 5.79
CA LYS A 532 4.50 -12.00 4.50
C LYS A 532 3.34 -11.07 4.12
N LEU A 533 2.49 -10.73 5.09
CA LEU A 533 1.35 -9.83 4.90
C LEU A 533 1.76 -8.36 4.79
N LYS A 534 3.00 -8.01 5.15
CA LYS A 534 3.48 -6.63 5.17
C LYS A 534 3.40 -5.97 3.80
N ALA A 535 3.76 -6.67 2.73
CA ALA A 535 3.76 -6.11 1.38
C ALA A 535 2.36 -5.62 0.97
N ILE A 536 1.33 -6.46 1.17
CA ILE A 536 -0.04 -6.10 0.80
C ILE A 536 -0.62 -5.00 1.71
N ARG A 537 -0.28 -5.01 3.01
CA ARG A 537 -0.68 -3.93 3.93
C ARG A 537 -0.03 -2.60 3.59
N ASP A 538 1.26 -2.60 3.24
CA ASP A 538 1.99 -1.40 2.84
C ASP A 538 1.41 -0.81 1.54
N ILE A 539 1.10 -1.65 0.55
CA ILE A 539 0.48 -1.24 -0.73
C ILE A 539 -0.91 -0.66 -0.49
N ASP A 540 -1.72 -1.37 0.30
CA ASP A 540 -3.06 -0.95 0.64
C ASP A 540 -3.03 0.41 1.35
N TYR A 541 -2.20 0.59 2.37
CA TYR A 541 -1.99 1.90 3.02
C TYR A 541 -1.53 2.99 2.04
N LEU A 542 -0.58 2.70 1.14
CA LEU A 542 -0.10 3.67 0.16
C LEU A 542 -1.22 4.13 -0.78
N ARG A 543 -1.98 3.21 -1.38
CA ARG A 543 -3.10 3.53 -2.27
C ARG A 543 -4.12 4.43 -1.60
N ARG A 544 -4.38 4.12 -0.34
CA ARG A 544 -5.33 4.77 0.56
C ARG A 544 -4.88 6.20 0.94
N SER A 545 -3.62 6.37 1.31
CA SER A 545 -3.14 7.61 1.94
C SER A 545 -2.45 8.61 1.00
N LEU A 546 -2.22 8.26 -0.27
CA LEU A 546 -1.54 9.15 -1.22
C LEU A 546 -2.49 10.22 -1.78
N PRO A 547 -2.06 11.49 -1.89
CA PRO A 547 -2.91 12.58 -2.41
C PRO A 547 -3.33 12.40 -3.88
N ASP A 548 -2.41 11.93 -4.71
CA ASP A 548 -2.63 11.63 -6.13
C ASP A 548 -1.80 10.40 -6.52
N LEU A 549 -2.50 9.30 -6.83
CA LEU A 549 -1.87 8.03 -7.15
C LEU A 549 -1.23 8.05 -8.55
N ALA A 550 -1.80 8.77 -9.52
CA ALA A 550 -1.27 8.87 -10.87
C ALA A 550 0.07 9.62 -10.91
N THR A 551 0.13 10.80 -10.27
CA THR A 551 1.38 11.56 -10.12
C THR A 551 2.44 10.76 -9.36
N PHE A 552 2.04 10.05 -8.30
CA PHE A 552 2.94 9.17 -7.56
C PHE A 552 3.51 8.05 -8.44
N ARG A 553 2.66 7.35 -9.22
CA ARG A 553 3.10 6.25 -10.11
C ARG A 553 4.09 6.72 -11.16
N LEU A 554 3.84 7.88 -11.77
CA LEU A 554 4.71 8.47 -12.77
C LEU A 554 6.08 8.85 -12.17
N ALA A 555 6.08 9.56 -11.04
CA ALA A 555 7.31 9.93 -10.33
C ALA A 555 8.08 8.70 -9.82
N HIS A 556 7.38 7.65 -9.36
CA HIS A 556 8.00 6.40 -8.92
C HIS A 556 8.73 5.70 -10.06
N ARG A 557 8.07 5.52 -11.22
CA ARG A 557 8.70 4.96 -12.43
C ARG A 557 9.93 5.77 -12.83
N PHE A 558 9.85 7.10 -12.78
CA PHE A 558 10.99 7.98 -13.04
C PHE A 558 12.16 7.75 -12.09
N ILE A 559 11.91 7.75 -10.77
CA ILE A 559 12.96 7.55 -9.75
C ILE A 559 13.54 6.14 -9.85
N LYS A 560 12.73 5.11 -10.13
CA LYS A 560 13.20 3.75 -10.38
C LYS A 560 14.14 3.70 -11.58
N THR A 561 13.77 4.33 -12.69
CA THR A 561 14.61 4.42 -13.90
C THR A 561 15.92 5.16 -13.63
N TRP A 562 15.86 6.29 -12.91
CA TRP A 562 17.05 7.01 -12.46
C TRP A 562 17.94 6.13 -11.56
N ALA A 563 17.38 5.46 -10.57
CA ALA A 563 18.16 4.65 -9.63
C ALA A 563 18.85 3.47 -10.34
N LYS A 564 18.16 2.84 -11.31
CA LYS A 564 18.75 1.81 -12.18
C LYS A 564 19.89 2.38 -13.03
N SER A 565 19.65 3.48 -13.75
CA SER A 565 20.67 4.10 -14.62
C SER A 565 21.87 4.64 -13.85
N ARG A 566 21.78 4.84 -12.53
CA ARG A 566 22.91 5.27 -11.70
C ARG A 566 23.59 4.13 -10.93
N GLY A 567 23.16 2.88 -11.12
CA GLY A 567 23.72 1.73 -10.40
C GLY A 567 23.49 1.83 -8.89
N ILE A 568 22.31 2.32 -8.47
CA ILE A 568 21.90 2.44 -7.06
C ILE A 568 20.53 1.81 -6.81
N TYR A 569 20.15 0.82 -7.62
CA TYR A 569 18.92 0.05 -7.49
C TYR A 569 19.24 -1.43 -7.27
N SER A 570 19.37 -1.85 -6.01
CA SER A 570 19.40 -3.24 -5.56
C SER A 570 19.53 -3.27 -4.03
N ALA A 571 18.47 -3.71 -3.34
CA ALA A 571 18.50 -3.84 -1.88
C ALA A 571 19.60 -4.80 -1.43
N ARG A 572 19.87 -5.88 -2.20
CA ARG A 572 20.90 -6.88 -1.90
C ARG A 572 22.30 -6.27 -1.75
N PHE A 573 22.62 -5.25 -2.53
CA PHE A 573 23.91 -4.55 -2.49
C PHE A 573 23.88 -3.30 -1.58
N GLY A 574 22.82 -3.15 -0.78
CA GLY A 574 22.68 -2.05 0.18
C GLY A 574 22.24 -0.72 -0.44
N PHE A 575 21.61 -0.75 -1.61
CA PHE A 575 21.05 0.41 -2.29
C PHE A 575 19.51 0.44 -2.24
N LEU A 576 18.88 1.30 -3.07
CA LEU A 576 17.42 1.45 -3.11
C LEU A 576 16.74 0.25 -3.79
N SER A 577 15.45 0.11 -3.52
CA SER A 577 14.50 -0.87 -4.05
C SER A 577 13.13 -0.20 -4.16
N GLY A 578 12.15 -0.92 -4.74
CA GLY A 578 10.80 -0.40 -4.93
C GLY A 578 10.17 0.19 -3.67
N ILE A 579 10.24 -0.54 -2.54
CA ILE A 579 9.62 -0.08 -1.28
C ILE A 579 10.31 1.16 -0.70
N GLN A 580 11.64 1.25 -0.77
CA GLN A 580 12.37 2.42 -0.26
C GLN A 580 12.06 3.65 -1.12
N ILE A 581 11.97 3.51 -2.45
CA ILE A 581 11.50 4.60 -3.32
C ILE A 581 10.08 5.01 -2.94
N SER A 582 9.17 4.04 -2.74
CA SER A 582 7.78 4.34 -2.37
C SER A 582 7.69 5.11 -1.06
N ILE A 583 8.44 4.73 -0.03
CA ILE A 583 8.47 5.44 1.26
C ILE A 583 8.99 6.87 1.08
N LEU A 584 10.15 7.02 0.42
CA LEU A 584 10.79 8.32 0.24
C LEU A 584 9.91 9.28 -0.57
N LEU A 585 9.27 8.79 -1.63
CA LEU A 585 8.39 9.57 -2.49
C LEU A 585 7.06 9.90 -1.79
N ALA A 586 6.42 8.92 -1.15
CA ALA A 586 5.15 9.12 -0.46
C ALA A 586 5.27 10.18 0.64
N ARG A 587 6.38 10.14 1.39
CA ARG A 587 6.70 11.15 2.39
C ARG A 587 6.73 12.57 1.80
N VAL A 588 7.46 12.77 0.70
CA VAL A 588 7.55 14.08 0.02
C VAL A 588 6.19 14.50 -0.48
N HIS A 589 5.47 13.60 -1.16
CA HIS A 589 4.17 13.88 -1.75
C HIS A 589 3.14 14.31 -0.71
N LYS A 590 3.02 13.56 0.40
CA LYS A 590 2.09 13.87 1.50
C LYS A 590 2.44 15.17 2.21
N GLN A 591 3.73 15.44 2.47
CA GLN A 591 4.12 16.69 3.11
C GLN A 591 3.80 17.92 2.25
N LEU A 592 4.02 17.85 0.94
CA LEU A 592 3.64 18.92 0.03
C LEU A 592 2.12 19.13 -0.02
N ALA A 593 1.34 18.05 -0.10
CA ALA A 593 -0.11 18.12 -0.08
C ALA A 593 -0.66 18.69 1.24
N HIS A 594 0.00 18.42 2.37
CA HIS A 594 -0.39 18.96 3.66
C HIS A 594 -0.03 20.45 3.82
N GLN A 595 1.09 20.91 3.25
CA GLN A 595 1.49 22.32 3.27
C GLN A 595 0.63 23.20 2.36
N SER A 596 0.13 22.63 1.27
CA SER A 596 -0.77 23.31 0.32
C SER A 596 -1.99 22.42 0.02
N PRO A 597 -2.93 22.24 0.97
CA PRO A 597 -4.10 21.40 0.78
C PRO A 597 -4.91 21.81 -0.46
N GLY A 598 -5.28 20.83 -1.29
CA GLY A 598 -6.09 21.06 -2.49
C GLY A 598 -5.33 21.60 -3.71
N GLN A 599 -4.02 21.88 -3.62
CA GLN A 599 -3.19 22.23 -4.78
C GLN A 599 -2.48 20.97 -5.31
N PRO A 600 -2.81 20.47 -6.50
CA PRO A 600 -2.09 19.33 -7.08
C PRO A 600 -0.65 19.75 -7.39
N VAL A 601 0.30 18.93 -6.96
CA VAL A 601 1.72 19.13 -7.28
C VAL A 601 2.03 18.33 -8.54
N PRO A 602 2.34 18.98 -9.67
CA PRO A 602 2.64 18.25 -10.90
C PRO A 602 3.92 17.41 -10.73
N PRO A 603 4.05 16.29 -11.47
CA PRO A 603 5.17 15.35 -11.33
C PRO A 603 6.55 16.02 -11.53
N GLU A 604 6.64 17.05 -12.37
CA GLU A 604 7.86 17.83 -12.59
C GLU A 604 8.35 18.50 -11.30
N HIS A 605 7.43 19.16 -10.57
CA HIS A 605 7.74 19.84 -9.31
C HIS A 605 7.95 18.84 -8.17
N LEU A 606 7.20 17.74 -8.18
CA LEU A 606 7.39 16.66 -7.21
C LEU A 606 8.79 16.04 -7.33
N LEU A 607 9.25 15.76 -8.55
CA LEU A 607 10.61 15.23 -8.79
C LEU A 607 11.70 16.24 -8.46
N ALA A 608 11.53 17.51 -8.84
CA ALA A 608 12.48 18.57 -8.48
C ALA A 608 12.63 18.70 -6.96
N THR A 609 11.50 18.66 -6.25
CA THR A 609 11.47 18.66 -4.78
C THR A 609 12.12 17.40 -4.20
N PHE A 610 11.80 16.23 -4.74
CA PHE A 610 12.35 14.95 -4.27
C PHE A 610 13.88 14.93 -4.31
N PHE A 611 14.48 15.26 -5.46
CA PHE A 611 15.94 15.23 -5.59
C PHE A 611 16.64 16.31 -4.76
N THR A 612 16.10 17.53 -4.71
CA THR A 612 16.67 18.62 -3.92
C THR A 612 16.55 18.37 -2.41
N HIS A 613 15.43 17.83 -1.95
CA HIS A 613 15.24 17.45 -0.55
C HIS A 613 16.24 16.36 -0.13
N TYR A 614 16.34 15.26 -0.90
CA TYR A 614 17.23 14.15 -0.55
C TYR A 614 18.72 14.42 -0.81
N ALA A 615 19.06 15.48 -1.56
CA ALA A 615 20.43 15.96 -1.71
C ALA A 615 21.01 16.52 -0.39
N THR A 616 20.14 17.07 0.47
CA THR A 616 20.54 17.71 1.75
C THR A 616 20.06 16.94 2.99
N PHE A 617 19.33 15.83 2.79
CA PHE A 617 18.77 15.05 3.89
C PHE A 617 19.87 14.49 4.83
N PRO A 618 19.73 14.65 6.16
CA PRO A 618 20.73 14.24 7.13
C PRO A 618 20.66 12.72 7.44
N TRP A 619 21.01 11.90 6.44
CA TRP A 619 20.89 10.43 6.48
C TRP A 619 21.56 9.76 7.69
N SER A 620 22.62 10.35 8.25
CA SER A 620 23.37 9.78 9.39
C SER A 620 22.69 9.97 10.74
N THR A 621 21.75 10.93 10.86
CA THR A 621 21.12 11.27 12.13
C THR A 621 19.60 11.10 12.10
N HIS A 622 18.94 11.36 10.96
CA HIS A 622 17.47 11.30 10.89
C HIS A 622 16.99 10.07 10.10
N PRO A 623 15.90 9.43 10.54
CA PRO A 623 15.18 8.44 9.74
C PRO A 623 14.29 9.11 8.69
N ALA A 624 14.18 8.52 7.51
CA ALA A 624 13.14 8.85 6.55
C ALA A 624 11.92 7.96 6.80
N PHE A 625 10.82 8.55 7.25
CA PHE A 625 9.58 7.85 7.61
C PHE A 625 8.36 8.71 7.27
N ASP A 626 7.18 8.10 7.28
CA ASP A 626 5.91 8.78 7.09
C ASP A 626 5.39 9.38 8.41
N PRO A 627 5.44 10.71 8.59
CA PRO A 627 4.99 11.34 9.83
C PRO A 627 3.47 11.33 9.99
N PHE A 628 2.70 11.07 8.94
CA PHE A 628 1.25 11.04 8.99
C PHE A 628 0.71 9.73 9.55
N LEU A 629 1.49 8.65 9.44
CA LEU A 629 1.21 7.37 10.10
C LEU A 629 1.71 7.35 11.54
N HIS A 630 2.95 7.82 11.77
CA HIS A 630 3.60 7.78 13.07
C HIS A 630 3.54 9.14 13.80
N ARG A 631 2.33 9.69 14.00
CA ARG A 631 2.13 11.05 14.56
C ARG A 631 2.43 11.15 16.06
N ALA A 632 2.09 10.11 16.82
CA ALA A 632 2.18 10.10 18.28
C ALA A 632 3.42 9.37 18.81
N ARG A 633 3.84 8.30 18.13
CA ARG A 633 5.01 7.52 18.51
C ARG A 633 5.56 6.76 17.31
N LEU A 634 6.88 6.70 17.21
CA LEU A 634 7.60 5.91 16.22
C LEU A 634 8.23 4.70 16.93
N PRO A 635 7.75 3.46 16.70
CA PRO A 635 8.26 2.27 17.38
C PRO A 635 9.58 1.79 16.74
N TYR A 636 10.56 2.69 16.66
CA TYR A 636 11.86 2.45 16.06
C TYR A 636 12.95 3.16 16.88
N THR A 637 14.07 2.48 17.09
CA THR A 637 15.26 3.06 17.70
C THR A 637 16.45 2.73 16.81
N ARG A 638 17.10 3.78 16.28
CA ARG A 638 18.24 3.63 15.40
C ARG A 638 19.45 3.09 16.15
N THR A 639 20.08 2.06 15.61
CA THR A 639 21.35 1.55 16.13
C THR A 639 22.56 2.18 15.44
N ALA A 640 23.71 2.19 16.10
CA ALA A 640 24.96 2.71 15.51
C ALA A 640 25.43 1.92 14.26
N ARG A 641 24.86 0.73 14.01
CA ARG A 641 25.16 -0.12 12.85
C ARG A 641 24.29 0.18 11.63
N GLU A 642 23.29 1.06 11.77
CA GLU A 642 22.37 1.41 10.69
C GLU A 642 22.78 2.73 10.02
N PRO A 643 23.57 2.69 8.92
CA PRO A 643 24.00 3.90 8.22
C PRO A 643 22.85 4.57 7.47
N LEU A 644 21.76 3.86 7.22
CA LEU A 644 20.57 4.34 6.54
C LEU A 644 19.32 3.82 7.27
N ALA A 645 18.37 4.72 7.54
CA ALA A 645 17.11 4.39 8.19
C ALA A 645 15.96 4.88 7.31
N ILE A 646 15.43 3.99 6.48
CA ILE A 646 14.24 4.24 5.65
C ILE A 646 13.13 3.34 6.18
N LEU A 647 12.18 3.92 6.88
CA LEU A 647 11.21 3.20 7.68
C LEU A 647 9.91 2.98 6.90
N GLY A 648 9.50 1.72 6.80
CA GLY A 648 8.18 1.34 6.29
C GLY A 648 7.07 1.63 7.30
N TYR A 649 5.88 1.08 7.02
CA TYR A 649 4.65 1.49 7.70
C TYR A 649 4.29 0.61 8.91
N PHE A 650 4.36 -0.72 8.73
CA PHE A 650 3.87 -1.67 9.72
C PHE A 650 4.99 -2.58 10.27
N PRO A 651 4.86 -3.08 11.53
CA PRO A 651 5.75 -4.11 12.09
C PRO A 651 5.68 -5.43 11.29
N PRO A 652 6.66 -6.35 11.42
CA PRO A 652 7.65 -6.46 12.50
C PRO A 652 8.95 -5.67 12.31
N SER A 653 9.43 -5.48 11.08
CA SER A 653 10.62 -4.67 10.80
C SER A 653 10.23 -3.38 10.11
N LEU A 654 10.53 -2.24 10.73
CA LEU A 654 10.31 -0.93 10.13
C LEU A 654 11.44 -0.55 9.18
N ASN A 655 12.71 -0.73 9.56
CA ASN A 655 13.81 -0.35 8.69
C ASN A 655 13.87 -1.29 7.47
N THR A 656 13.64 -0.72 6.30
CA THR A 656 13.69 -1.44 5.01
C THR A 656 15.09 -1.46 4.41
N ALA A 657 16.06 -0.73 4.98
CA ALA A 657 17.41 -0.57 4.48
C ALA A 657 18.46 -1.41 5.26
N LEU A 658 18.10 -2.62 5.68
CA LEU A 658 18.95 -3.47 6.55
C LEU A 658 20.30 -3.85 5.92
N ALA A 659 20.36 -3.95 4.59
CA ALA A 659 21.60 -4.26 3.86
C ALA A 659 22.46 -3.01 3.58
N ALA A 660 22.01 -1.81 3.95
CA ALA A 660 22.77 -0.60 3.71
C ALA A 660 24.08 -0.59 4.52
N SER A 661 25.16 -0.16 3.87
CA SER A 661 26.48 0.02 4.47
C SER A 661 26.86 1.50 4.46
N ALA A 662 27.84 1.89 5.28
CA ALA A 662 28.32 3.29 5.27
C ALA A 662 28.81 3.75 3.88
N PRO A 663 29.50 2.91 3.08
CA PRO A 663 29.78 3.21 1.67
C PRO A 663 28.53 3.40 0.82
N SER A 664 27.55 2.49 0.87
CA SER A 664 26.36 2.60 0.02
C SER A 664 25.50 3.82 0.37
N ALA A 665 25.37 4.15 1.67
CA ALA A 665 24.71 5.37 2.12
C ALA A 665 25.42 6.64 1.61
N LYS A 666 26.76 6.66 1.60
CA LYS A 666 27.54 7.77 1.02
C LYS A 666 27.34 7.87 -0.50
N THR A 667 27.28 6.75 -1.20
CA THR A 667 26.99 6.71 -2.64
C THR A 667 25.60 7.26 -2.93
N LEU A 668 24.56 6.84 -2.19
CA LEU A 668 23.20 7.37 -2.33
C LEU A 668 23.17 8.89 -2.10
N ALA A 669 23.76 9.37 -1.02
CA ALA A 669 23.83 10.81 -0.73
C ALA A 669 24.63 11.59 -1.79
N SER A 670 25.63 10.98 -2.45
CA SER A 670 26.35 11.62 -3.55
C SER A 670 25.53 11.67 -4.84
N GLU A 671 24.77 10.61 -5.16
CA GLU A 671 23.94 10.58 -6.37
C GLU A 671 22.71 11.48 -6.23
N PHE A 672 22.11 11.63 -5.03
CA PHE A 672 21.08 12.64 -4.80
C PHE A 672 21.59 14.07 -4.97
N ARG A 673 22.79 14.39 -4.45
CA ARG A 673 23.43 15.70 -4.68
C ARG A 673 23.69 15.96 -6.15
N ARG A 674 24.28 14.98 -6.84
CA ARG A 674 24.49 15.04 -8.30
C ARG A 674 23.16 15.25 -9.05
N ALA A 675 22.11 14.52 -8.68
CA ALA A 675 20.80 14.68 -9.30
C ALA A 675 20.25 16.10 -9.12
N SER A 676 20.35 16.67 -7.92
CA SER A 676 19.96 18.07 -7.66
C SER A 676 20.78 19.08 -8.47
N GLU A 677 22.10 18.87 -8.61
CA GLU A 677 22.95 19.72 -9.46
C GLU A 677 22.55 19.63 -10.95
N ILE A 678 22.20 18.44 -11.43
CA ILE A 678 21.82 18.21 -12.84
C ILE A 678 20.46 18.81 -13.18
N LEU A 679 19.51 18.89 -12.23
CA LEU A 679 18.22 19.54 -12.44
C LEU A 679 18.39 20.95 -13.02
N ALA A 680 19.39 21.71 -12.54
CA ALA A 680 19.63 23.09 -12.95
C ALA A 680 20.12 23.23 -14.41
N ILE A 681 20.70 22.17 -14.98
CA ILE A 681 21.38 22.24 -16.30
C ILE A 681 20.78 21.29 -17.35
N ALA A 682 19.98 20.30 -16.96
CA ALA A 682 19.47 19.27 -17.88
C ALA A 682 18.43 19.84 -18.86
N PRO A 683 18.63 19.78 -20.18
CA PRO A 683 17.72 20.42 -21.14
C PRO A 683 16.32 19.78 -21.21
N SER A 684 16.18 18.53 -20.77
CA SER A 684 14.92 17.79 -20.71
C SER A 684 14.98 16.69 -19.64
N TRP A 685 13.83 16.13 -19.25
CA TRP A 685 13.78 14.98 -18.34
C TRP A 685 14.41 13.72 -18.93
N GLU A 686 14.35 13.56 -20.26
CA GLU A 686 15.08 12.49 -20.97
C GLU A 686 16.59 12.69 -20.85
N ALA A 687 17.09 13.90 -21.05
CA ALA A 687 18.49 14.24 -20.88
C ALA A 687 18.93 14.14 -19.41
N PHE A 688 18.04 14.43 -18.45
CA PHE A 688 18.32 14.20 -17.03
C PHE A 688 18.62 12.72 -16.75
N LEU A 689 17.75 11.81 -17.26
CA LEU A 689 17.94 10.37 -17.12
C LEU A 689 19.13 9.85 -17.93
N SER A 690 19.41 10.48 -19.08
CA SER A 690 20.47 10.11 -20.03
C SER A 690 21.79 10.83 -19.81
N SER A 691 21.92 11.69 -18.79
CA SER A 691 23.14 12.46 -18.49
C SER A 691 24.24 11.57 -17.91
N SER A 692 24.62 10.54 -18.66
CA SER A 692 25.98 10.05 -18.77
C SER A 692 26.78 11.09 -19.56
N THR A 693 28.07 11.23 -19.26
CA THR A 693 28.92 12.31 -19.79
C THR A 693 29.25 12.20 -21.29
N SER A 694 28.65 11.27 -22.05
CA SER A 694 28.92 11.08 -23.48
C SER A 694 27.67 11.09 -24.36
N SER A 695 27.65 12.00 -25.35
CA SER A 695 26.68 12.02 -26.43
C SER A 695 26.87 10.80 -27.36
N SER A 696 25.96 9.83 -27.32
CA SER A 696 25.80 8.87 -28.41
C SER A 696 24.36 8.37 -28.46
N THR A 697 23.61 8.89 -29.42
CA THR A 697 22.29 8.40 -29.85
C THR A 697 22.40 6.97 -30.40
N ARG A 698 22.12 5.96 -29.55
CA ARG A 698 21.68 4.63 -30.01
C ARG A 698 20.56 4.13 -29.12
N THR A 699 19.41 3.94 -29.74
CA THR A 699 18.20 3.34 -29.18
C THR A 699 18.41 1.82 -29.11
N GLY A 700 18.42 1.27 -27.90
CA GLY A 700 18.52 -0.18 -27.64
C GLY A 700 19.87 -0.63 -27.05
N ALA A 701 20.16 -0.19 -25.81
CA ALA A 701 21.08 -0.77 -24.81
C ALA A 701 21.48 0.35 -23.83
N ARG A 702 20.62 0.68 -22.86
CA ARG A 702 20.83 1.84 -21.95
C ARG A 702 21.68 1.54 -20.71
N ASP A 703 21.75 0.28 -20.29
CA ASP A 703 22.66 -0.12 -19.21
C ASP A 703 24.13 0.12 -19.61
N ASP A 704 24.45 0.13 -20.90
CA ASP A 704 25.82 0.26 -21.41
C ASP A 704 26.45 1.63 -21.14
N ASP A 705 25.70 2.73 -21.21
CA ASP A 705 26.28 4.10 -21.13
C ASP A 705 26.64 4.48 -19.69
N ALA A 706 25.77 4.22 -18.73
CA ALA A 706 26.06 4.44 -17.31
C ALA A 706 27.11 3.47 -16.75
N THR A 707 27.11 2.23 -17.28
CA THR A 707 28.13 1.24 -16.96
C THR A 707 29.50 1.70 -17.50
N ALA A 708 29.56 2.21 -18.73
CA ALA A 708 30.77 2.79 -19.30
C ALA A 708 31.29 3.98 -18.46
N ASP A 709 30.39 4.87 -18.03
CA ASP A 709 30.69 5.96 -17.10
C ASP A 709 31.30 5.44 -15.79
N PHE A 710 30.72 4.40 -15.19
CA PHE A 710 31.27 3.78 -13.98
C PHE A 710 32.67 3.17 -14.21
N LEU A 711 32.86 2.41 -15.29
CA LEU A 711 34.15 1.83 -15.67
C LEU A 711 35.22 2.91 -15.96
N ALA A 712 34.78 4.10 -16.41
CA ALA A 712 35.63 5.26 -16.65
C ALA A 712 35.76 6.21 -15.43
N ALA A 713 34.97 6.05 -14.37
CA ALA A 713 34.96 6.97 -13.24
C ALA A 713 36.18 6.80 -12.32
N HIS A 714 36.58 5.55 -12.03
CA HIS A 714 37.55 5.27 -10.97
C HIS A 714 38.93 4.87 -11.52
N LYS A 715 40.02 5.25 -10.83
CA LYS A 715 41.39 4.92 -11.30
C LYS A 715 41.79 3.47 -10.99
N SER A 716 41.25 2.95 -9.90
CA SER A 716 41.49 1.60 -9.42
C SER A 716 40.16 0.98 -8.96
N TYR A 717 40.09 -0.34 -9.03
CA TYR A 717 38.90 -1.12 -8.68
C TYR A 717 39.31 -2.29 -7.79
N ALA A 718 38.47 -2.67 -6.84
CA ALA A 718 38.50 -4.03 -6.31
C ALA A 718 37.65 -4.90 -7.25
N ARG A 719 38.30 -5.89 -7.87
CA ARG A 719 37.69 -6.84 -8.81
C ARG A 719 37.56 -8.19 -8.12
N ILE A 720 36.35 -8.75 -8.19
CA ILE A 720 36.01 -10.07 -7.64
C ILE A 720 35.64 -10.95 -8.83
N ASP A 721 36.59 -11.75 -9.31
CA ASP A 721 36.35 -12.69 -10.41
C ASP A 721 35.66 -13.94 -9.89
N VAL A 722 34.67 -14.41 -10.62
CA VAL A 722 33.92 -15.63 -10.36
C VAL A 722 33.84 -16.47 -11.64
N GLN A 723 34.07 -17.77 -11.50
CA GLN A 723 33.89 -18.72 -12.58
C GLN A 723 33.21 -19.98 -12.05
N TYR A 724 32.33 -20.56 -12.86
CA TYR A 724 31.63 -21.81 -12.59
C TYR A 724 31.59 -22.66 -13.85
N TRP A 725 32.03 -23.91 -13.75
CA TRP A 725 32.05 -24.90 -14.84
C TRP A 725 31.46 -26.25 -14.38
N GLY A 726 30.61 -26.22 -13.34
CA GLY A 726 29.95 -27.42 -12.84
C GLY A 726 28.73 -27.80 -13.69
N LEU A 727 28.42 -29.09 -13.73
CA LEU A 727 27.29 -29.62 -14.51
C LEU A 727 25.91 -29.15 -14.01
N SER A 728 25.78 -28.84 -12.72
CA SER A 728 24.52 -28.40 -12.13
C SER A 728 24.38 -26.88 -12.19
N LEU A 729 23.45 -26.37 -12.98
CA LEU A 729 23.17 -24.93 -13.04
C LEU A 729 22.62 -24.40 -11.71
N ALA A 730 21.84 -25.21 -10.98
CA ALA A 730 21.30 -24.86 -9.67
C ALA A 730 22.41 -24.58 -8.64
N ARG A 731 23.45 -25.42 -8.61
CA ARG A 731 24.64 -25.19 -7.78
C ARG A 731 25.40 -23.93 -8.18
N GLY A 732 25.46 -23.63 -9.48
CA GLY A 732 26.04 -22.38 -9.99
C GLY A 732 25.30 -21.14 -9.49
N ALA A 733 23.97 -21.14 -9.59
CA ALA A 733 23.11 -20.07 -9.08
C ALA A 733 23.23 -19.91 -7.56
N GLN A 734 23.30 -21.02 -6.80
CA GLN A 734 23.50 -21.02 -5.36
C GLN A 734 24.87 -20.42 -4.97
N PHE A 735 25.94 -20.81 -5.67
CA PHE A 735 27.28 -20.26 -5.48
C PHE A 735 27.31 -18.75 -5.71
N LEU A 736 26.77 -18.27 -6.83
CA LEU A 736 26.71 -16.84 -7.13
C LEU A 736 25.86 -16.07 -6.11
N GLY A 737 24.68 -16.58 -5.78
CA GLY A 737 23.84 -15.97 -4.77
C GLY A 737 24.56 -15.84 -3.42
N TRP A 738 25.31 -16.87 -3.04
CA TRP A 738 26.13 -16.79 -1.85
C TRP A 738 27.24 -15.72 -1.97
N VAL A 739 27.96 -15.63 -3.09
CA VAL A 739 28.96 -14.56 -3.33
C VAL A 739 28.34 -13.17 -3.18
N GLU A 740 27.22 -12.91 -3.86
CA GLU A 740 26.54 -11.62 -3.82
C GLU A 740 26.06 -11.25 -2.41
N SER A 741 25.61 -12.24 -1.62
CA SER A 741 25.19 -12.01 -0.22
C SER A 741 26.33 -11.52 0.68
N ARG A 742 27.59 -11.80 0.31
CA ARG A 742 28.79 -11.41 1.07
C ARG A 742 29.39 -10.09 0.62
N CYS A 743 28.94 -9.52 -0.50
CA CYS A 743 29.47 -8.27 -1.03
C CYS A 743 29.27 -7.08 -0.07
N VAL A 744 28.14 -6.98 0.62
CA VAL A 744 27.91 -5.92 1.62
C VAL A 744 28.89 -6.03 2.79
N MET A 745 29.15 -7.25 3.28
CA MET A 745 30.14 -7.47 4.34
C MET A 745 31.55 -7.08 3.90
N LEU A 746 31.90 -7.37 2.65
CA LEU A 746 33.15 -6.92 2.06
C LEU A 746 33.24 -5.39 2.05
N LEU A 747 32.20 -4.68 1.58
CA LEU A 747 32.17 -3.21 1.59
C LEU A 747 32.39 -2.63 3.00
N VAL A 748 31.79 -3.24 4.02
CA VAL A 748 31.99 -2.85 5.42
C VAL A 748 33.45 -3.04 5.84
N ASP A 749 34.09 -4.17 5.51
CA ASP A 749 35.50 -4.41 5.86
C ASP A 749 36.46 -3.49 5.10
N LEU A 750 36.21 -3.25 3.81
CA LEU A 750 36.98 -2.31 3.00
C LEU A 750 36.91 -0.90 3.59
N HIS A 751 35.72 -0.43 3.96
CA HIS A 751 35.54 0.88 4.58
C HIS A 751 36.24 0.99 5.93
N ARG A 752 36.13 -0.05 6.77
CA ARG A 752 36.76 -0.09 8.09
C ARG A 752 38.29 0.00 8.01
N ARG A 753 38.90 -0.66 7.03
CA ARG A 753 40.36 -0.70 6.85
C ARG A 753 40.91 0.53 6.13
N ALA A 754 40.13 1.15 5.26
CA ALA A 754 40.50 2.34 4.51
C ALA A 754 39.40 3.41 4.55
N PRO A 755 39.13 4.02 5.71
CA PRO A 755 38.03 4.98 5.86
C PRO A 755 38.21 6.25 5.03
N GLY A 756 39.44 6.56 4.61
CA GLY A 756 39.78 7.69 3.74
C GLY A 756 39.56 7.45 2.24
N LEU A 757 39.10 6.25 1.83
CA LEU A 757 38.71 5.97 0.45
C LEU A 757 37.20 6.04 0.29
N PHE A 758 36.77 6.56 -0.85
CA PHE A 758 35.39 6.41 -1.32
C PHE A 758 35.30 5.08 -2.09
N VAL A 759 34.37 4.24 -1.66
CA VAL A 759 34.20 2.86 -2.13
C VAL A 759 32.80 2.76 -2.72
N ARG A 760 32.69 2.46 -4.02
CA ARG A 760 31.41 2.38 -4.73
C ARG A 760 31.29 1.05 -5.45
N MET A 761 30.33 0.22 -5.07
CA MET A 761 30.01 -1.00 -5.80
C MET A 761 29.03 -0.71 -6.93
N TRP A 762 29.20 -1.39 -8.07
CA TRP A 762 28.16 -1.49 -9.09
C TRP A 762 27.28 -2.71 -8.80
N PRO A 763 25.94 -2.57 -8.76
CA PRO A 763 25.03 -3.63 -8.30
C PRO A 763 24.71 -4.67 -9.38
N ALA A 764 25.68 -5.01 -10.24
CA ALA A 764 25.54 -6.00 -11.28
C ALA A 764 26.88 -6.69 -11.56
N ARG A 765 26.80 -7.88 -12.15
CA ARG A 765 27.95 -8.66 -12.62
C ARG A 765 28.39 -8.16 -14.00
N PHE A 766 29.69 -8.23 -14.26
CA PHE A 766 30.32 -7.93 -15.54
C PHE A 766 30.86 -9.20 -16.21
N ALA A 767 30.85 -9.24 -17.53
CA ALA A 767 31.53 -10.25 -18.35
C ALA A 767 32.45 -9.58 -19.38
N GLU A 768 33.42 -10.33 -19.91
CA GLU A 768 34.28 -9.87 -21.01
C GLU A 768 33.46 -9.77 -22.31
N LYS A 769 33.60 -8.65 -23.04
CA LYS A 769 32.92 -8.45 -24.32
C LYS A 769 33.34 -9.53 -25.33
N ARG A 770 32.38 -10.31 -25.85
CA ARG A 770 32.65 -11.26 -26.94
C ARG A 770 33.07 -10.49 -28.20
N ARG A 771 34.34 -10.59 -28.58
CA ARG A 771 34.80 -10.09 -29.89
C ARG A 771 34.30 -11.05 -30.96
N GLY A 772 33.36 -10.60 -31.79
CA GLY A 772 32.89 -11.37 -32.93
C GLY A 772 34.03 -11.77 -33.86
N GLN A 773 34.43 -13.04 -33.81
CA GLN A 773 35.12 -13.72 -34.89
C GLN A 773 34.43 -15.06 -35.12
N TRP A 774 33.89 -15.18 -36.33
CA TRP A 774 33.34 -16.37 -36.93
C TRP A 774 34.42 -17.46 -36.97
N GLN A 775 34.37 -18.43 -36.05
CA GLN A 775 35.10 -19.68 -36.20
C GLN A 775 34.42 -20.83 -35.43
N GLN A 776 33.47 -21.48 -36.13
CA GLN A 776 33.28 -22.93 -36.23
C GLN A 776 32.65 -23.70 -35.05
N ASP A 777 31.31 -23.70 -35.00
CA ASP A 777 30.29 -24.77 -34.84
C ASP A 777 30.52 -26.05 -33.98
N ASP A 778 31.67 -26.29 -33.34
CA ASP A 778 31.89 -27.48 -32.49
C ASP A 778 32.29 -27.14 -31.03
N GLU A 779 32.63 -25.88 -30.71
CA GLU A 779 32.94 -25.40 -29.34
C GLU A 779 31.78 -24.67 -28.65
N GLU A 780 30.67 -24.41 -29.36
CA GLU A 780 29.55 -23.59 -28.85
C GLU A 780 28.75 -24.29 -27.73
N GLU A 781 28.66 -25.63 -27.70
CA GLU A 781 27.94 -26.37 -26.65
C GLU A 781 28.75 -26.58 -25.36
N GLU A 782 30.09 -26.54 -25.42
CA GLU A 782 30.96 -26.66 -24.24
C GLU A 782 31.20 -25.31 -23.54
N GLU A 783 31.31 -24.20 -24.30
CA GLU A 783 31.50 -22.85 -23.71
C GLU A 783 30.22 -22.21 -23.12
N GLU A 784 29.02 -22.68 -23.48
CA GLU A 784 27.77 -22.21 -22.85
C GLU A 784 27.63 -22.66 -21.39
N ARG A 785 28.36 -23.70 -20.96
CA ARG A 785 28.32 -24.21 -19.58
C ARG A 785 29.36 -23.58 -18.66
N ASP A 786 30.38 -22.94 -19.25
CA ASP A 786 31.46 -22.28 -18.55
C ASP A 786 31.12 -20.81 -18.29
N PHE A 787 30.60 -20.56 -17.11
CA PHE A 787 30.21 -19.23 -16.73
C PHE A 787 31.36 -18.46 -16.09
N ARG A 788 31.75 -17.33 -16.71
CA ARG A 788 32.80 -16.43 -16.21
C ARG A 788 32.28 -15.00 -16.11
N GLY A 789 32.56 -14.35 -14.99
CA GLY A 789 32.22 -12.95 -14.76
C GLY A 789 32.97 -12.33 -13.57
N CYS A 790 32.72 -11.07 -13.29
CA CYS A 790 33.29 -10.38 -12.13
C CYS A 790 32.36 -9.33 -11.52
N TYR A 791 32.58 -9.00 -10.25
CA TYR A 791 31.97 -7.85 -9.59
C TYR A 791 33.02 -6.76 -9.38
N LEU A 792 32.61 -5.51 -9.51
CA LEU A 792 33.51 -4.35 -9.44
C LEU A 792 33.11 -3.38 -8.33
N VAL A 793 34.13 -2.94 -7.59
CA VAL A 793 34.03 -1.87 -6.61
C VAL A 793 35.02 -0.77 -6.96
N GLY A 794 34.52 0.37 -7.40
CA GLY A 794 35.31 1.57 -7.69
C GLY A 794 35.94 2.16 -6.44
N LEU A 795 37.21 2.58 -6.56
CA LEU A 795 38.01 3.13 -5.46
C LEU A 795 38.51 4.54 -5.80
N ASP A 796 38.05 5.53 -5.05
CA ASP A 796 38.48 6.93 -5.16
C ASP A 796 39.05 7.48 -3.86
N LYS A 797 39.77 8.60 -3.95
CA LYS A 797 40.19 9.37 -2.79
C LYS A 797 38.96 9.94 -2.09
N GLY A 798 38.77 9.61 -0.81
CA GLY A 798 37.63 10.10 -0.01
C GLY A 798 37.80 11.54 0.47
N ARG A 799 38.98 12.15 0.34
CA ARG A 799 39.22 13.56 0.65
C ARG A 799 40.18 14.24 -0.34
N PRO A 800 39.93 15.51 -0.71
CA PRO A 800 40.92 16.31 -1.42
C PRO A 800 42.17 16.47 -0.53
N GLY A 801 43.35 16.22 -1.09
CA GLY A 801 44.63 16.32 -0.36
C GLY A 801 45.22 15.02 0.20
N MET A 802 44.57 13.86 0.02
CA MET A 802 45.17 12.55 0.40
C MET A 802 46.50 12.33 -0.34
N SER A 803 47.58 12.10 0.43
CA SER A 803 48.93 11.94 -0.11
C SER A 803 49.07 10.65 -0.92
N LYS A 804 50.08 10.58 -1.80
CA LYS A 804 50.35 9.35 -2.57
C LYS A 804 50.72 8.18 -1.65
N GLU A 805 51.39 8.45 -0.52
CA GLU A 805 51.79 7.46 0.47
C GLU A 805 50.58 6.94 1.26
N GLU A 806 49.69 7.83 1.70
CA GLU A 806 48.43 7.45 2.34
C GLU A 806 47.57 6.59 1.41
N LEU A 807 47.47 6.96 0.13
CA LEU A 807 46.73 6.18 -0.87
C LEU A 807 47.35 4.78 -1.06
N LYS A 808 48.68 4.69 -1.15
CA LYS A 808 49.38 3.40 -1.29
C LYS A 808 49.17 2.51 -0.07
N LEU A 809 49.21 3.08 1.14
CA LEU A 809 48.93 2.36 2.38
C LEU A 809 47.49 1.86 2.42
N ALA A 810 46.53 2.70 2.03
CA ALA A 810 45.12 2.35 1.97
C ALA A 810 44.87 1.20 0.97
N LEU A 811 45.42 1.28 -0.25
CA LEU A 811 45.30 0.21 -1.24
C LEU A 811 45.95 -1.10 -0.77
N GLY A 812 47.10 -1.04 -0.09
CA GLY A 812 47.71 -2.23 0.52
C GLY A 812 46.86 -2.87 1.62
N ALA A 813 46.17 -2.06 2.43
CA ALA A 813 45.21 -2.55 3.42
C ALA A 813 43.98 -3.20 2.77
N LEU A 814 43.50 -2.64 1.65
CA LEU A 814 42.41 -3.24 0.86
C LEU A 814 42.82 -4.57 0.24
N GLN A 815 44.03 -4.68 -0.34
CA GLN A 815 44.53 -5.94 -0.88
C GLN A 815 44.57 -7.04 0.18
N THR A 816 44.96 -6.69 1.41
CA THR A 816 44.94 -7.64 2.55
C THR A 816 43.50 -8.06 2.91
N ALA A 817 42.54 -7.14 2.82
CA ALA A 817 41.13 -7.43 3.08
C ALA A 817 40.55 -8.38 2.02
N LEU A 818 40.82 -8.11 0.74
CA LEU A 818 40.38 -8.92 -0.38
C LEU A 818 40.98 -10.34 -0.31
N GLY A 819 42.26 -10.47 0.04
CA GLY A 819 42.88 -11.79 0.24
C GLY A 819 42.25 -12.58 1.39
N ARG A 820 41.82 -11.90 2.47
CA ARG A 820 41.07 -12.55 3.57
C ARG A 820 39.68 -12.98 3.13
N PHE A 821 39.00 -12.11 2.38
CA PHE A 821 37.69 -12.41 1.80
C PHE A 821 37.79 -13.63 0.87
N GLU A 822 38.75 -13.64 -0.06
CA GLU A 822 39.02 -14.78 -0.95
C GLU A 822 39.26 -16.07 -0.17
N ALA A 823 40.12 -16.04 0.86
CA ALA A 823 40.41 -17.22 1.69
C ALA A 823 39.18 -17.70 2.47
N GLN A 824 38.36 -16.78 2.98
CA GLN A 824 37.11 -17.10 3.68
C GLN A 824 36.11 -17.75 2.73
N MET A 825 35.94 -17.19 1.53
CA MET A 825 35.03 -17.73 0.52
C MET A 825 35.49 -19.12 0.07
N ARG A 826 36.75 -19.28 -0.33
CA ARG A 826 37.28 -20.59 -0.75
C ARG A 826 37.30 -21.64 0.37
N GLY A 827 37.25 -21.22 1.63
CA GLY A 827 37.21 -22.11 2.80
C GLY A 827 35.82 -22.66 3.14
N ASP A 828 34.75 -22.12 2.57
CA ASP A 828 33.37 -22.56 2.84
C ASP A 828 32.93 -23.66 1.87
N GLY A 829 33.23 -24.92 2.24
CA GLY A 829 32.93 -26.10 1.42
C GLY A 829 31.45 -26.39 1.22
N ARG A 830 30.53 -25.61 1.83
CA ARG A 830 29.09 -25.72 1.56
C ARG A 830 28.70 -25.11 0.22
N TYR A 831 29.36 -24.02 -0.16
CA TYR A 831 29.01 -23.24 -1.35
C TYR A 831 30.14 -23.19 -2.38
N PHE A 832 31.38 -23.50 -1.98
CA PHE A 832 32.55 -23.48 -2.85
C PHE A 832 33.12 -24.88 -3.05
N ASP A 833 33.11 -25.35 -4.31
CA ASP A 833 33.84 -26.54 -4.73
C ASP A 833 34.94 -26.16 -5.73
N ALA A 834 36.21 -26.32 -5.34
CA ALA A 834 37.36 -26.01 -6.18
C ALA A 834 37.43 -26.83 -7.48
N ARG A 835 36.64 -27.90 -7.61
CA ARG A 835 36.55 -28.71 -8.84
C ARG A 835 35.61 -28.13 -9.88
N SER A 836 34.71 -27.24 -9.50
CA SER A 836 33.66 -26.67 -10.36
C SER A 836 33.52 -25.15 -10.25
N CYS A 837 34.26 -24.50 -9.35
CA CYS A 837 34.17 -23.08 -9.06
C CYS A 837 35.55 -22.45 -8.86
N TRP A 838 35.70 -21.21 -9.31
CA TRP A 838 36.83 -20.35 -9.01
C TRP A 838 36.35 -18.98 -8.53
N LEU A 839 37.04 -18.42 -7.54
CA LEU A 839 36.79 -17.07 -7.04
C LEU A 839 38.11 -16.40 -6.70
N SER A 840 38.39 -15.20 -7.18
CA SER A 840 39.56 -14.40 -6.76
C SER A 840 39.18 -12.95 -6.51
N ALA A 841 39.86 -12.30 -5.57
CA ALA A 841 39.61 -10.90 -5.23
C ALA A 841 40.90 -10.09 -5.18
N ALA A 842 41.03 -9.05 -6.00
CA ALA A 842 42.24 -8.24 -6.10
C ALA A 842 41.95 -6.77 -6.41
N VAL A 843 42.89 -5.89 -6.06
CA VAL A 843 42.88 -4.51 -6.55
C VAL A 843 43.53 -4.47 -7.94
N VAL A 844 42.82 -3.92 -8.91
CA VAL A 844 43.28 -3.75 -10.30
C VAL A 844 43.23 -2.28 -10.71
N ASN A 845 44.10 -1.89 -11.63
CA ASN A 845 44.02 -0.57 -12.25
C ASN A 845 42.97 -0.55 -13.35
N ARG A 846 42.45 0.63 -13.71
CA ARG A 846 41.50 0.78 -14.82
C ARG A 846 41.99 0.13 -16.13
N ALA A 847 43.29 0.24 -16.42
CA ALA A 847 43.89 -0.33 -17.63
C ALA A 847 43.88 -1.88 -17.66
N GLU A 848 43.70 -2.52 -16.50
CA GLU A 848 43.69 -3.98 -16.35
C GLU A 848 42.26 -4.57 -16.38
N LEU A 849 41.22 -3.74 -16.47
CA LEU A 849 39.83 -4.22 -16.53
C LEU A 849 39.51 -4.93 -17.84
N GLY A 850 40.11 -4.51 -18.96
CA GLY A 850 39.73 -4.96 -20.30
C GLY A 850 38.42 -4.33 -20.78
N GLU A 851 37.85 -4.88 -21.85
CA GLU A 851 36.53 -4.50 -22.36
C GLU A 851 35.46 -5.33 -21.63
N LEU A 852 34.74 -4.70 -20.70
CA LEU A 852 33.69 -5.33 -19.90
C LEU A 852 32.31 -4.78 -20.25
N GLU A 853 31.29 -5.62 -20.14
CA GLU A 853 29.87 -5.24 -20.21
C GLU A 853 29.07 -5.92 -19.09
N VAL A 854 27.87 -5.42 -18.80
CA VAL A 854 26.99 -6.05 -17.80
C VAL A 854 26.57 -7.42 -18.34
N ASP A 855 26.71 -8.46 -17.51
CA ASP A 855 26.41 -9.82 -17.93
C ASP A 855 24.89 -10.08 -17.89
N GLY A 856 24.26 -10.10 -19.06
CA GLY A 856 22.83 -10.37 -19.24
C GLY A 856 22.43 -11.84 -19.25
N ARG A 857 23.37 -12.79 -19.13
CA ARG A 857 23.06 -14.23 -19.16
C ARG A 857 22.33 -14.68 -17.88
N GLU A 858 21.28 -15.48 -18.07
CA GLU A 858 20.59 -16.15 -16.98
C GLU A 858 21.35 -17.41 -16.59
N TRP A 859 21.96 -17.40 -15.40
CA TRP A 859 22.64 -18.57 -14.87
C TRP A 859 21.60 -19.49 -14.24
N GLY A 860 20.94 -20.31 -15.07
CA GLY A 860 20.18 -21.47 -14.64
C GLY A 860 18.73 -21.54 -15.12
N GLU A 861 18.49 -22.36 -16.14
CA GLU A 861 17.22 -23.05 -16.28
C GLU A 861 17.29 -24.40 -15.54
N TYR A 862 16.32 -24.65 -14.66
CA TYR A 862 16.18 -25.89 -13.92
C TYR A 862 15.56 -27.00 -14.78
N THR A 863 16.13 -28.20 -14.70
CA THR A 863 15.53 -29.41 -15.26
C THR A 863 14.69 -30.13 -14.19
N PRO A 864 13.41 -30.45 -14.47
CA PRO A 864 12.58 -31.21 -13.54
C PRO A 864 13.19 -32.61 -13.29
N GLY A 865 13.70 -32.84 -12.08
CA GLY A 865 14.35 -34.12 -11.69
C GLY A 865 15.17 -34.02 -10.41
N ASP A 866 15.70 -32.84 -10.08
CA ASP A 866 16.50 -32.61 -8.85
C ASP A 866 15.63 -32.48 -7.57
N GLU A 867 14.30 -32.66 -7.68
CA GLU A 867 13.37 -32.54 -6.55
C GLU A 867 13.49 -33.73 -5.57
N GLU A 868 13.86 -34.92 -6.06
CA GLU A 868 13.86 -36.14 -5.25
C GLU A 868 15.06 -36.22 -4.28
N GLU A 869 16.18 -35.55 -4.58
CA GLU A 869 17.36 -35.53 -3.69
C GLU A 869 17.24 -34.47 -2.57
N GLU A 870 16.57 -33.32 -2.83
CA GLU A 870 16.38 -32.27 -1.81
C GLU A 870 15.31 -32.64 -0.76
N ASP A 871 14.26 -33.38 -1.16
CA ASP A 871 13.20 -33.83 -0.24
C ASP A 871 13.73 -34.90 0.76
N GLU A 872 14.70 -35.74 0.36
CA GLU A 872 15.33 -36.73 1.26
C GLU A 872 16.32 -36.09 2.26
N GLU A 873 17.01 -35.02 1.89
CA GLU A 873 17.84 -34.23 2.83
C GLU A 873 17.00 -33.29 3.73
N GLU A 874 15.81 -32.86 3.28
CA GLU A 874 14.85 -32.05 4.07
C GLU A 874 14.34 -32.80 5.31
N ASP A 875 14.05 -34.11 5.19
CA ASP A 875 13.57 -34.93 6.30
C ASP A 875 14.63 -35.13 7.40
N GLU A 876 15.93 -35.11 7.07
CA GLU A 876 17.00 -35.21 8.07
C GLU A 876 17.37 -33.84 8.71
N LEU A 877 17.23 -32.74 7.97
CA LEU A 877 17.59 -31.39 8.45
C LEU A 877 16.45 -30.67 9.20
N ALA A 878 15.19 -30.96 8.89
CA ALA A 878 14.03 -30.40 9.61
C ALA A 878 13.92 -30.91 11.05
N VAL A 879 14.45 -32.10 11.33
CA VAL A 879 14.48 -32.69 12.69
C VAL A 879 15.64 -32.13 13.52
N SER A 880 16.65 -31.51 12.88
CA SER A 880 17.88 -31.04 13.55
C SER A 880 17.93 -29.52 13.81
N SER A 881 17.08 -28.69 13.20
CA SER A 881 17.28 -27.23 13.16
C SER A 881 16.29 -26.41 13.99
N GLY A 882 15.57 -27.04 14.92
CA GLY A 882 14.81 -26.34 15.95
C GLY A 882 15.70 -25.78 17.07
N GLN A 883 16.67 -24.93 16.75
CA GLN A 883 17.41 -24.07 17.69
C GLN A 883 18.20 -22.98 16.95
N ASP A 884 17.78 -21.73 17.19
CA ASP A 884 18.50 -20.45 17.11
C ASP A 884 19.40 -20.15 15.89
N SER A 885 18.98 -19.17 15.08
CA SER A 885 19.92 -18.24 14.45
C SER A 885 19.34 -16.83 14.41
N GLU A 886 19.23 -16.20 15.59
CA GLU A 886 19.24 -14.74 15.68
C GLU A 886 20.66 -14.22 15.88
N HIS A 887 20.86 -13.00 15.38
CA HIS A 887 22.08 -12.23 15.38
C HIS A 887 22.69 -12.06 16.78
N ASP A 888 23.83 -12.68 17.05
CA ASP A 888 24.79 -12.15 18.02
C ASP A 888 26.23 -12.64 17.76
N GLU A 889 27.00 -11.88 16.98
CA GLU A 889 28.46 -11.92 17.03
C GLU A 889 29.02 -10.50 16.93
N PHE A 890 29.11 -9.82 18.07
CA PHE A 890 30.05 -8.74 18.33
C PHE A 890 30.28 -8.62 19.84
N ALA A 891 31.17 -9.47 20.39
CA ALA A 891 31.87 -9.20 21.65
C ALA A 891 33.17 -10.02 21.71
N ALA A 892 34.13 -9.52 22.48
CA ALA A 892 35.56 -9.76 22.32
C ALA A 892 36.11 -11.09 22.89
N ALA A 893 37.17 -11.55 22.23
CA ALA A 893 38.43 -12.16 22.72
C ALA A 893 38.47 -12.91 24.08
N GLY A 894 38.91 -14.17 24.03
CA GLY A 894 39.48 -14.89 25.19
C GLY A 894 40.06 -16.27 24.83
N LYS A 895 41.39 -16.38 24.80
CA LYS A 895 42.16 -17.62 24.57
C LYS A 895 41.92 -18.70 25.65
N LYS A 896 41.99 -19.99 25.27
CA LYS A 896 42.96 -20.97 25.82
C LYS A 896 42.95 -22.33 25.10
N ASP A 897 44.17 -22.79 24.77
CA ASP A 897 44.56 -24.10 24.25
C ASP A 897 44.16 -25.30 25.12
N LYS A 898 43.91 -26.47 24.49
CA LYS A 898 44.63 -27.75 24.77
C LYS A 898 44.29 -28.93 23.84
N LYS A 899 45.30 -29.32 23.05
CA LYS A 899 45.85 -30.68 22.77
C LYS A 899 44.96 -31.89 22.42
N LYS A 900 45.11 -32.33 21.15
CA LYS A 900 45.54 -33.65 20.61
C LYS A 900 45.44 -34.93 21.47
N LYS A 901 44.83 -35.96 20.88
CA LYS A 901 45.29 -37.37 20.63
C LYS A 901 44.18 -38.06 19.80
N GLY A 902 44.35 -38.94 18.82
CA GLY A 902 45.50 -39.69 18.30
C GLY A 902 45.08 -41.13 17.98
N ALA A 903 44.93 -41.43 16.69
CA ALA A 903 45.14 -42.71 15.98
C ALA A 903 44.51 -44.05 16.44
N GLY A 904 43.88 -44.75 15.48
CA GLY A 904 43.65 -46.19 15.49
C GLY A 904 43.16 -46.67 14.11
N ARG A 905 43.78 -47.72 13.55
CA ARG A 905 43.83 -48.07 12.12
C ARG A 905 43.25 -49.49 11.91
N LYS A 906 42.68 -49.72 10.70
CA LYS A 906 42.66 -50.97 9.88
C LYS A 906 41.46 -51.97 9.93
N GLN A 907 40.93 -52.14 8.70
CA GLN A 907 40.79 -53.37 7.88
C GLN A 907 39.46 -54.16 7.79
N ILE A 908 38.74 -53.89 6.68
CA ILE A 908 38.28 -54.80 5.59
C ILE A 908 37.76 -56.20 5.95
N ALA A 909 36.49 -56.46 5.60
CA ALA A 909 36.09 -57.59 4.75
C ALA A 909 34.65 -57.41 4.24
N ALA A 910 34.47 -57.51 2.92
CA ALA A 910 33.18 -57.60 2.25
C ALA A 910 32.73 -59.05 2.17
N VAL A 911 31.45 -59.34 2.47
CA VAL A 911 30.62 -60.30 1.73
C VAL A 911 29.18 -59.80 1.76
N ASP A 912 28.63 -59.70 0.56
CA ASP A 912 27.26 -59.32 0.20
C ASP A 912 26.29 -60.51 0.41
N LEU A 913 25.19 -60.28 1.13
CA LEU A 913 23.96 -61.08 1.04
C LEU A 913 22.76 -60.14 1.18
N ARG A 914 22.16 -59.81 0.04
CA ARG A 914 20.81 -59.28 -0.11
C ARG A 914 19.78 -60.20 0.58
N ALA A 915 19.02 -59.67 1.54
CA ALA A 915 17.59 -59.90 1.79
C ALA A 915 17.21 -59.49 3.23
N ASP A 916 16.78 -58.23 3.43
CA ASP A 916 15.42 -57.87 3.85
C ASP A 916 15.38 -56.38 4.22
N LYS A 917 14.45 -55.63 3.61
CA LYS A 917 14.19 -54.22 3.98
C LYS A 917 13.61 -54.19 5.39
N THR A 918 14.46 -54.05 6.40
CA THR A 918 14.01 -53.86 7.79
C THR A 918 13.29 -52.52 7.91
N LYS A 919 12.00 -52.56 8.27
CA LYS A 919 11.17 -51.38 8.56
C LYS A 919 11.88 -50.51 9.61
N LYS A 920 12.05 -49.20 9.33
CA LYS A 920 12.68 -48.23 10.26
C LYS A 920 12.02 -48.33 11.66
N PHE A 921 12.85 -48.40 12.71
CA PHE A 921 12.40 -48.39 14.12
C PHE A 921 11.71 -47.05 14.42
N ARG A 922 10.48 -47.10 14.93
CA ARG A 922 9.65 -45.90 15.12
C ARG A 922 10.12 -45.07 16.30
N THR A 923 9.88 -43.75 16.24
CA THR A 923 10.34 -42.81 17.27
C THR A 923 9.48 -42.91 18.53
N ALA A 924 9.96 -42.35 19.65
CA ALA A 924 9.13 -42.28 20.88
C ALA A 924 7.89 -41.40 20.69
N ALA A 925 7.96 -40.41 19.78
CA ALA A 925 6.81 -39.58 19.41
C ALA A 925 5.74 -40.41 18.71
N ASP A 926 6.14 -41.26 17.76
CA ASP A 926 5.23 -42.17 17.06
C ASP A 926 4.58 -43.15 18.02
N ALA A 927 5.36 -43.78 18.91
CA ALA A 927 4.86 -44.69 19.95
C ALA A 927 3.86 -44.00 20.89
N MET A 928 4.17 -42.79 21.35
CA MET A 928 3.28 -41.99 22.20
C MET A 928 1.99 -41.59 21.47
N ASN A 929 2.07 -41.12 20.23
CA ASN A 929 0.91 -40.76 19.42
C ASN A 929 0.03 -41.98 19.13
N ARG A 930 0.64 -43.14 18.88
CA ARG A 930 -0.08 -44.40 18.69
C ARG A 930 -0.87 -44.79 19.92
N ILE A 931 -0.27 -44.71 21.11
CA ILE A 931 -0.97 -45.04 22.36
C ILE A 931 -2.08 -44.02 22.69
N ARG A 932 -1.86 -42.72 22.40
CA ARG A 932 -2.85 -41.67 22.72
C ARG A 932 -4.06 -41.64 21.79
N TRP A 933 -3.84 -41.92 20.51
CA TRP A 933 -4.84 -41.65 19.47
C TRP A 933 -5.39 -42.90 18.79
N ASP A 934 -4.88 -44.11 19.09
CA ASP A 934 -5.50 -45.35 18.63
C ASP A 934 -6.69 -45.72 19.53
N PRO A 935 -7.93 -45.76 19.01
CA PRO A 935 -9.12 -46.13 19.79
C PRO A 935 -9.07 -47.55 20.39
N GLN A 936 -8.15 -48.40 19.91
CA GLN A 936 -7.96 -49.77 20.41
C GLN A 936 -7.02 -49.85 21.63
N LEU A 937 -6.34 -48.75 21.99
CA LEU A 937 -5.39 -48.69 23.10
C LEU A 937 -5.92 -47.71 24.17
N ASP A 938 -5.90 -48.12 25.44
CA ASP A 938 -6.26 -47.26 26.55
C ASP A 938 -5.00 -46.52 27.03
N SER A 939 -4.92 -45.21 26.79
CA SER A 939 -3.75 -44.42 27.15
C SER A 939 -3.49 -44.33 28.67
N GLY A 940 -4.52 -44.56 29.50
CA GLY A 940 -4.39 -44.62 30.97
C GLY A 940 -3.64 -45.87 31.47
N ASP A 941 -3.57 -46.92 30.64
CA ASP A 941 -2.88 -48.18 30.94
C ASP A 941 -1.37 -48.14 30.60
N TYR A 942 -0.78 -46.97 30.31
CA TYR A 942 0.63 -46.85 29.94
C TYR A 942 1.44 -45.90 30.84
N VAL A 943 2.71 -46.25 31.04
CA VAL A 943 3.73 -45.39 31.66
C VAL A 943 4.89 -45.13 30.69
N VAL A 944 5.49 -43.96 30.84
CA VAL A 944 6.68 -43.49 30.10
C VAL A 944 7.88 -43.59 31.02
N GLY A 945 8.85 -44.42 30.66
CA GLY A 945 10.17 -44.43 31.28
C GLY A 945 11.06 -43.38 30.61
N TYR A 946 11.66 -42.47 31.37
CA TYR A 946 12.54 -41.43 30.87
C TYR A 946 13.79 -41.26 31.73
N GLU A 947 14.83 -40.69 31.15
CA GLU A 947 16.07 -40.35 31.86
C GLU A 947 16.01 -38.93 32.43
N ASP A 948 15.91 -38.81 33.74
CA ASP A 948 15.95 -37.54 34.46
C ASP A 948 17.39 -37.03 34.61
N ARG A 949 17.57 -35.69 34.58
CA ARG A 949 18.89 -35.05 34.61
C ARG A 949 19.65 -35.30 35.92
N PHE A 950 18.95 -35.56 37.02
CA PHE A 950 19.53 -35.68 38.35
C PHE A 950 19.23 -37.03 39.02
N LEU A 951 18.08 -37.64 38.73
CA LEU A 951 17.56 -38.84 39.42
C LEU A 951 17.68 -40.13 38.59
N GLY A 952 18.24 -40.09 37.38
CA GLY A 952 18.38 -41.25 36.51
C GLY A 952 17.05 -41.71 35.91
N ALA A 953 16.89 -43.00 35.64
CA ALA A 953 15.66 -43.52 35.02
C ALA A 953 14.45 -43.38 35.96
N GLN A 954 13.44 -42.63 35.53
CA GLN A 954 12.17 -42.39 36.22
C GLN A 954 11.00 -42.85 35.35
N GLU A 955 9.86 -43.16 35.97
CA GLU A 955 8.63 -43.50 35.26
C GLU A 955 7.53 -42.49 35.61
N LYS A 956 6.73 -42.11 34.63
CA LYS A 956 5.55 -41.27 34.80
C LYS A 956 4.38 -41.82 33.99
N GLU A 957 3.15 -41.60 34.46
CA GLU A 957 1.96 -41.97 33.68
C GLU A 957 1.90 -41.21 32.36
N LEU A 958 1.47 -41.89 31.29
CA LEU A 958 1.42 -41.30 29.95
C LEU A 958 0.45 -40.13 29.84
N GLU A 959 -0.68 -40.17 30.58
CA GLU A 959 -1.64 -39.07 30.64
C GLU A 959 -1.06 -37.83 31.33
N ALA A 960 -0.18 -38.03 32.31
CA ALA A 960 0.50 -36.94 33.01
C ALA A 960 1.72 -36.38 32.24
N TRP A 961 1.97 -36.87 31.02
CA TRP A 961 3.07 -36.42 30.16
C TRP A 961 2.64 -35.19 29.34
N LYS A 962 3.19 -34.01 29.63
CA LYS A 962 2.92 -32.77 28.88
C LYS A 962 3.96 -32.52 27.79
N SER A 963 3.54 -32.02 26.63
CA SER A 963 4.37 -31.88 25.42
C SER A 963 4.84 -30.46 25.10
N GLU A 964 4.60 -29.46 25.96
CA GLU A 964 4.82 -28.03 25.67
C GLU A 964 6.13 -27.45 26.24
N GLN A 965 6.61 -26.37 25.61
CA GLN A 965 7.90 -25.70 25.89
C GLN A 965 7.87 -24.64 27.02
N THR A 966 6.73 -24.42 27.66
CA THR A 966 6.53 -23.34 28.66
C THR A 966 6.54 -23.80 30.12
N ASP A 967 6.59 -25.11 30.38
CA ASP A 967 6.66 -25.65 31.75
C ASP A 967 8.15 -25.82 32.18
N GLU A 968 8.49 -25.40 33.40
CA GLU A 968 9.85 -25.45 33.98
C GLU A 968 10.43 -26.87 34.11
N GLU A 969 9.63 -27.92 33.87
CA GLU A 969 9.99 -29.35 33.91
C GLU A 969 9.87 -30.05 32.55
N PHE A 970 10.20 -29.39 31.44
CA PHE A 970 10.19 -30.02 30.11
C PHE A 970 11.22 -31.17 29.99
N ILE A 971 10.75 -32.39 29.70
CA ILE A 971 11.59 -33.57 29.43
C ILE A 971 11.65 -33.81 27.91
N PRO A 972 12.80 -33.61 27.25
CA PRO A 972 12.93 -33.84 25.82
C PRO A 972 12.65 -35.29 25.42
N GLN A 973 12.01 -35.50 24.27
CA GLN A 973 11.64 -36.84 23.77
C GLN A 973 12.85 -37.77 23.54
N HIS A 974 14.04 -37.24 23.30
CA HIS A 974 15.28 -38.04 23.19
C HIS A 974 15.70 -38.67 24.53
N ARG A 975 15.07 -38.31 25.66
CA ARG A 975 15.28 -38.94 26.97
C ARG A 975 14.28 -40.03 27.33
N ILE A 976 13.24 -40.25 26.51
CA ILE A 976 12.31 -41.37 26.70
C ILE A 976 13.02 -42.68 26.38
N LEU A 977 13.03 -43.60 27.34
CA LEU A 977 13.69 -44.90 27.26
C LEU A 977 12.73 -45.98 26.74
N TYR A 978 11.50 -46.04 27.28
CA TYR A 978 10.51 -47.06 26.92
C TYR A 978 9.08 -46.64 27.24
N PHE A 979 8.10 -47.33 26.65
CA PHE A 979 6.70 -47.32 27.07
C PHE A 979 6.33 -48.69 27.62
N ARG A 980 5.71 -48.73 28.79
CA ARG A 980 5.35 -49.97 29.47
C ARG A 980 3.86 -49.96 29.80
N ARG A 981 3.19 -51.07 29.50
CA ARG A 981 1.78 -51.26 29.85
C ARG A 981 1.64 -51.64 31.32
N LYS A 982 0.71 -51.03 32.05
CA LYS A 982 0.50 -51.23 33.49
C LYS A 982 -0.18 -52.57 33.75
N SER A 983 -1.12 -52.99 32.91
CA SER A 983 -1.92 -54.22 33.08
C SER A 983 -1.09 -55.50 33.20
N ASP A 984 0.03 -55.61 32.46
CA ASP A 984 0.87 -56.80 32.41
C ASP A 984 2.36 -56.52 32.62
N GLY A 985 2.73 -55.25 32.84
CA GLY A 985 4.09 -54.83 33.11
C GLY A 985 5.05 -54.96 31.92
N ARG A 986 4.55 -55.24 30.70
CA ARG A 986 5.41 -55.46 29.52
C ARG A 986 5.79 -54.14 28.84
N ALA A 987 7.06 -54.00 28.49
CA ALA A 987 7.53 -52.91 27.65
C ALA A 987 7.04 -53.15 26.22
N VAL A 988 6.20 -52.25 25.70
CA VAL A 988 5.62 -52.35 24.36
C VAL A 988 6.44 -51.58 23.32
N TRP A 989 7.36 -50.74 23.78
CA TRP A 989 8.33 -50.04 22.95
C TRP A 989 9.55 -49.71 23.82
N ASP A 990 10.75 -50.05 23.39
CA ASP A 990 12.01 -49.80 24.12
C ASP A 990 13.11 -49.36 23.15
N ARG A 991 13.63 -48.16 23.41
CA ARG A 991 14.65 -47.49 22.59
C ARG A 991 15.99 -48.23 22.62
N ARG A 992 16.39 -48.79 23.76
CA ARG A 992 17.71 -49.41 23.92
C ARG A 992 17.76 -50.78 23.25
N THR A 993 16.67 -51.55 23.37
CA THR A 993 16.58 -52.88 22.75
C THR A 993 16.02 -52.85 21.32
N ARG A 994 15.60 -51.67 20.84
CA ARG A 994 14.90 -51.46 19.56
C ARG A 994 13.66 -52.35 19.41
N PHE A 995 12.99 -52.63 20.53
CA PHE A 995 11.78 -53.44 20.58
C PHE A 995 10.55 -52.57 20.33
N ASP A 996 9.63 -52.98 19.46
CA ASP A 996 8.42 -52.23 19.11
C ASP A 996 7.23 -53.18 18.85
N GLU A 997 6.42 -53.42 19.88
CA GLU A 997 5.18 -54.20 19.81
C GLU A 997 4.00 -53.36 19.29
N LEU A 998 4.04 -52.03 19.47
CA LEU A 998 2.96 -51.10 19.08
C LEU A 998 2.71 -51.04 17.57
N PHE A 999 3.76 -51.27 16.78
CA PHE A 999 3.69 -51.29 15.32
C PHE A 999 4.01 -52.65 14.71
N GLY A 1000 4.06 -53.71 15.54
CA GLY A 1000 4.26 -55.09 15.10
C GLY A 1000 5.68 -55.42 14.62
N ASN A 1001 6.70 -54.74 15.14
CA ASN A 1001 8.12 -54.96 14.84
C ASN A 1001 8.89 -55.54 16.06
N GLY A 1002 8.26 -56.40 16.86
CA GLY A 1002 8.92 -57.10 17.95
C GLY A 1002 9.65 -58.34 17.43
N LEU A 1003 10.92 -58.19 17.06
CA LEU A 1003 11.92 -59.22 16.69
C LEU A 1003 11.45 -60.42 15.84
#